data_AF-W5LCT9-F1
#
_entry.id   AF-W5LCT9-F1
#
_cell.length_a   1.000
_cell.length_b   1.000
_cell.length_c   1.000
_cell.angle_alpha   90.00
_cell.angle_beta   90.00
_cell.angle_gamma   90.00
#
_symmetry.space_group_name_H-M   'P 1'
#
loop_
_entity.id
_entity.type
_entity.pdbx_description
1 polymer ?
#
loop_
_entity_poly.entity_id
_entity_poly.type
_entity_poly.pdbx_seq_one_letter_code
_entity_poly.pdbx_strand_id
1 'polypeptide(L)'
;LSSMSERCSQGNIFHFVVFKCRSFSGYNFSLCEFCVVADSPGRPVGLFTPPDVYNSTTLLLSEDEETLFVGARDALLSVNVSQRGGLVLNQKLDWSPTEKDLNDCSMKGKKKTDCPNFVRVLQVLNSTHMYACGTFAFSPRCTYISIKCFIFIFSCIKVYSGFCVPLCVLDGELYTGTVADYRGNRPIISRHLSEGEHVDVKLDDTMGWLEDPTFISSTFIPSEEKVYFFFSELAGEYDFINKFTVSRIAQVCTSDVGGQRTLQRRWTTFTKLPYNVLQDMTTLHPPEGASEDDTLFYGIFSSQWSVNSGRSAVCAFRLRAIKDVFSGNYKYLNRDTVKWSTRVQEKIANPGECGLHNASDNTLRFVKENFLADESILPVNQELTIVSPDHQYSNIAAQRVRAAGGKDYTVLYLLTETGYLHKAVLLDKGAHIIEEIQVFTKPQPVKNLLLSVTKGLVLVGTSEGIASVPVSNCSYYSSCAECVLARDPFCGWDLSRRACVDIDSVRENVGQDVEGGNVSEVCKPRLRSFSLKSPASELVYVSLNEVVHLRCPAASHLAQLHWERLNSQISPKIYMQHEDGSLSFLATPSTLGQYLCQAVENGFTQTLYVYQVRQKSNPTVQPSTPSRPQITRTSESGRGSTDATTKGVTTPQTKDETVRKYMDIRERQLLAKNPSYLQELVVVSVLLALCISALLTIALFSFRQRCHIRTAPHSPGSRRDAERAGEDVSHEREALKGNAPGAGKQNGHAHGVAKSPNSLSNGALNGSNGHLPNTPI
;
A
#
# COMPACT_ATOMS: atom_id res chain seq x y z
N LEU A 1 33.58 -26.88 8.77
CA LEU A 1 34.59 -27.66 9.50
C LEU A 1 34.12 -27.85 10.94
N SER A 2 34.34 -29.05 11.44
CA SER A 2 33.75 -29.70 12.61
C SER A 2 34.03 -29.10 13.99
N SER A 3 33.04 -29.29 14.87
CA SER A 3 33.16 -29.66 16.31
C SER A 3 32.94 -28.60 17.40
N MET A 4 32.32 -29.12 18.48
CA MET A 4 32.15 -28.64 19.87
C MET A 4 30.96 -27.70 20.11
N SER A 5 29.80 -28.13 20.62
CA SER A 5 29.40 -28.99 21.77
C SER A 5 29.46 -28.32 23.14
N GLU A 6 28.32 -28.43 23.86
CA GLU A 6 28.06 -28.29 25.32
C GLU A 6 27.87 -26.90 25.97
N ARG A 7 26.61 -26.58 26.35
CA ARG A 7 26.06 -26.92 27.70
C ARG A 7 24.54 -26.66 27.83
N CYS A 8 23.84 -27.65 28.40
CA CYS A 8 22.41 -27.67 28.77
C CYS A 8 22.09 -26.90 30.08
N SER A 9 20.87 -26.35 30.21
CA SER A 9 19.77 -26.90 31.03
C SER A 9 18.84 -25.83 31.65
N GLN A 10 17.57 -26.26 31.88
CA GLN A 10 16.40 -25.58 32.47
C GLN A 10 15.60 -24.70 31.48
N GLY A 11 14.41 -25.05 30.98
CA GLY A 11 13.42 -26.06 31.35
C GLY A 11 12.06 -25.38 31.57
N ASN A 12 11.20 -25.37 30.56
CA ASN A 12 9.74 -25.38 30.74
C ASN A 12 9.06 -25.85 29.45
N ILE A 13 8.13 -26.79 29.65
CA ILE A 13 7.58 -27.74 28.69
C ILE A 13 6.42 -27.09 27.93
N PHE A 14 6.53 -26.96 26.61
CA PHE A 14 5.38 -26.81 25.71
C PHE A 14 5.28 -28.07 24.85
N HIS A 15 4.11 -28.72 24.88
CA HIS A 15 3.78 -29.88 24.07
C HIS A 15 3.82 -29.51 22.58
N PHE A 16 4.86 -29.94 21.86
CA PHE A 16 4.83 -30.05 20.41
C PHE A 16 4.38 -31.46 20.03
N VAL A 17 3.21 -31.56 19.41
CA VAL A 17 2.83 -32.78 18.67
C VAL A 17 3.57 -32.73 17.33
N VAL A 18 4.67 -33.49 17.24
CA VAL A 18 5.42 -33.70 15.99
C VAL A 18 4.79 -34.87 15.24
N PHE A 19 4.10 -34.60 14.12
CA PHE A 19 3.80 -35.66 13.16
C PHE A 19 5.05 -35.95 12.32
N LYS A 20 5.53 -37.19 12.44
CA LYS A 20 6.70 -37.73 11.76
C LYS A 20 6.25 -38.26 10.39
N CYS A 21 6.44 -37.50 9.31
CA CYS A 21 6.23 -38.01 7.95
C CYS A 21 7.28 -39.09 7.64
N ARG A 22 6.83 -40.35 7.53
CA ARG A 22 7.61 -41.43 6.91
C ARG A 22 7.39 -41.37 5.40
N SER A 23 8.50 -41.24 4.66
CA SER A 23 8.55 -41.40 3.22
C SER A 23 8.11 -42.82 2.84
N PHE A 24 7.07 -42.93 2.02
CA PHE A 24 6.80 -44.12 1.21
C PHE A 24 6.86 -43.71 -0.26
N SER A 25 7.68 -44.45 -1.00
CA SER A 25 7.99 -44.31 -2.42
C SER A 25 6.75 -44.43 -3.30
N GLY A 26 6.61 -43.52 -4.26
CA GLY A 26 5.82 -43.71 -5.48
C GLY A 26 4.57 -42.81 -5.56
N TYR A 27 4.50 -42.02 -6.65
CA TYR A 27 3.43 -41.12 -7.08
C TYR A 27 3.42 -39.71 -6.44
N ASN A 28 4.12 -38.77 -7.10
CA ASN A 28 4.03 -37.33 -6.82
C ASN A 28 2.72 -36.76 -7.38
N PHE A 29 1.71 -36.61 -6.52
CA PHE A 29 0.72 -35.54 -6.64
C PHE A 29 0.97 -34.57 -5.49
N SER A 30 1.49 -33.38 -5.79
CA SER A 30 1.61 -32.31 -4.80
C SER A 30 0.28 -31.54 -4.79
N LEU A 31 -0.57 -31.84 -3.80
CA LEU A 31 -1.59 -30.90 -3.36
C LEU A 31 -0.93 -29.90 -2.39
N CYS A 32 -0.95 -28.61 -2.72
CA CYS A 32 -0.66 -27.56 -1.76
C CYS A 32 -1.77 -27.52 -0.72
N GLU A 33 -1.46 -27.89 0.53
CA GLU A 33 -2.37 -27.71 1.67
C GLU A 33 -2.43 -26.23 2.08
N PHE A 34 -3.65 -25.72 2.19
CA PHE A 34 -3.97 -24.42 2.76
C PHE A 34 -3.66 -24.41 4.27
N CYS A 35 -2.66 -23.64 4.71
CA CYS A 35 -2.49 -23.34 6.11
C CYS A 35 -3.59 -22.36 6.56
N VAL A 36 -4.67 -22.88 7.14
CA VAL A 36 -5.66 -22.07 7.85
C VAL A 36 -5.15 -21.83 9.27
N VAL A 37 -4.75 -20.59 9.56
CA VAL A 37 -4.54 -20.14 10.94
C VAL A 37 -5.90 -20.01 11.59
N ALA A 38 -6.21 -20.93 12.51
CA ALA A 38 -7.41 -20.89 13.33
C ALA A 38 -7.29 -19.79 14.40
N ASP A 39 -7.54 -18.54 14.03
CA ASP A 39 -8.34 -17.54 14.79
C ASP A 39 -8.40 -16.21 14.00
N SER A 40 -9.25 -16.17 12.98
CA SER A 40 -9.91 -14.97 12.42
C SER A 40 -10.89 -15.44 11.34
N PRO A 41 -12.15 -14.94 11.31
CA PRO A 41 -13.14 -15.32 10.30
C PRO A 41 -12.88 -14.59 8.97
N GLY A 42 -11.63 -14.63 8.48
CA GLY A 42 -11.22 -14.00 7.25
C GLY A 42 -11.55 -14.84 6.01
N ARG A 43 -11.88 -14.17 4.92
CA ARG A 43 -11.98 -14.79 3.59
C ARG A 43 -10.67 -15.52 3.24
N PRO A 44 -10.71 -16.79 2.80
CA PRO A 44 -9.49 -17.47 2.36
C PRO A 44 -8.92 -16.79 1.12
N VAL A 45 -7.66 -16.38 1.20
CA VAL A 45 -6.89 -15.80 0.09
C VAL A 45 -6.03 -16.90 -0.51
N GLY A 46 -6.07 -17.06 -1.84
CA GLY A 46 -5.23 -18.02 -2.54
C GLY A 46 -3.80 -17.50 -2.59
N LEU A 47 -2.87 -18.09 -1.82
CA LEU A 47 -1.46 -17.73 -1.88
C LEU A 47 -0.67 -18.75 -2.69
N PHE A 48 0.02 -18.27 -3.73
CA PHE A 48 0.91 -19.05 -4.55
C PHE A 48 2.36 -18.66 -4.27
N THR A 49 3.09 -19.59 -3.64
CA THR A 49 4.51 -19.42 -3.28
C THR A 49 5.33 -20.53 -3.93
N PRO A 50 5.94 -20.26 -5.09
CA PRO A 50 6.85 -21.21 -5.72
C PRO A 50 8.11 -21.42 -4.86
N PRO A 51 8.62 -22.66 -4.73
CA PRO A 51 9.83 -22.93 -3.95
C PRO A 51 11.04 -22.20 -4.55
N ASP A 52 11.91 -21.70 -3.67
CA ASP A 52 13.15 -20.98 -4.01
C ASP A 52 12.95 -19.72 -4.87
N VAL A 53 11.75 -19.13 -4.84
CA VAL A 53 11.43 -17.88 -5.54
C VAL A 53 10.85 -16.87 -4.55
N TYR A 54 11.34 -15.63 -4.63
CA TYR A 54 10.96 -14.53 -3.74
C TYR A 54 10.78 -13.25 -4.54
N ASN A 55 10.15 -12.22 -3.98
CA ASN A 55 9.96 -10.91 -4.63
C ASN A 55 9.24 -10.99 -5.97
N SER A 56 8.14 -11.74 -6.03
CA SER A 56 7.20 -11.83 -7.16
C SER A 56 6.40 -10.54 -7.29
N THR A 57 7.09 -9.47 -7.71
CA THR A 57 6.61 -8.08 -7.63
C THR A 57 6.23 -7.48 -8.98
N THR A 58 6.61 -8.12 -10.10
CA THR A 58 6.23 -7.68 -11.45
C THR A 58 5.23 -8.68 -12.02
N LEU A 59 4.02 -8.23 -12.34
CA LEU A 59 2.94 -9.06 -12.86
C LEU A 59 2.52 -8.58 -14.24
N LEU A 60 2.26 -9.51 -15.17
CA LEU A 60 1.76 -9.23 -16.51
C LEU A 60 0.84 -10.37 -16.95
N LEU A 61 -0.41 -10.07 -17.32
CA LEU A 61 -1.33 -11.04 -17.91
C LEU A 61 -1.06 -11.15 -19.42
N SER A 62 -1.23 -12.36 -19.96
CA SER A 62 -1.32 -12.58 -21.40
C SER A 62 -2.60 -11.95 -21.99
N GLU A 63 -2.62 -11.75 -23.30
CA GLU A 63 -3.76 -11.16 -24.02
C GLU A 63 -5.08 -11.95 -23.83
N ASP A 64 -5.00 -13.28 -23.66
CA ASP A 64 -6.13 -14.17 -23.38
C ASP A 64 -6.48 -14.29 -21.88
N GLU A 65 -5.72 -13.59 -21.03
CA GLU A 65 -5.78 -13.65 -19.56
C GLU A 65 -5.70 -15.07 -18.97
N GLU A 66 -5.18 -16.06 -19.72
CA GLU A 66 -5.02 -17.43 -19.23
C GLU A 66 -3.69 -17.68 -18.52
N THR A 67 -2.68 -16.88 -18.85
CA THR A 67 -1.33 -17.00 -18.31
C THR A 67 -0.90 -15.70 -17.63
N LEU A 68 -0.41 -15.83 -16.41
CA LEU A 68 0.25 -14.77 -15.66
C LEU A 68 1.76 -14.95 -15.77
N PHE A 69 2.42 -13.98 -16.38
CA PHE A 69 3.87 -13.85 -16.35
C PHE A 69 4.29 -13.08 -15.11
N VAL A 70 5.30 -13.62 -14.41
CA VAL A 70 5.73 -13.11 -13.10
C VAL A 70 7.22 -12.86 -13.14
N GLY A 71 7.61 -11.63 -12.86
CA GLY A 71 8.98 -11.23 -12.64
C GLY A 71 9.30 -11.30 -11.15
N ALA A 72 10.23 -12.19 -10.80
CA ALA A 72 10.63 -12.42 -9.42
C ALA A 72 12.13 -12.10 -9.22
N ARG A 73 12.63 -12.38 -8.02
CA ARG A 73 14.07 -12.43 -7.77
C ARG A 73 14.67 -13.65 -8.47
N ASP A 74 15.69 -13.39 -9.27
CA ASP A 74 16.54 -14.35 -9.98
C ASP A 74 15.77 -15.29 -10.94
N ALA A 75 14.49 -15.01 -11.23
CA ALA A 75 13.66 -15.89 -12.05
C ALA A 75 12.45 -15.17 -12.69
N LEU A 76 11.95 -15.79 -13.75
CA LEU A 76 10.68 -15.49 -14.43
C LEU A 76 9.77 -16.70 -14.35
N LEU A 77 8.47 -16.50 -14.12
CA LEU A 77 7.49 -17.57 -14.04
C LEU A 77 6.39 -17.39 -15.08
N SER A 78 5.90 -18.51 -15.60
CA SER A 78 4.63 -18.62 -16.31
C SER A 78 3.67 -19.41 -15.43
N VAL A 79 2.56 -18.79 -15.04
CA VAL A 79 1.57 -19.33 -14.11
C VAL A 79 0.21 -19.38 -14.80
N ASN A 80 -0.44 -20.54 -14.83
CA ASN A 80 -1.81 -20.68 -15.33
C ASN A 80 -2.81 -20.05 -14.36
N VAL A 81 -3.74 -19.26 -14.89
CA VAL A 81 -4.81 -18.57 -14.16
C VAL A 81 -6.21 -18.97 -14.69
N SER A 82 -6.30 -20.03 -15.50
CA SER A 82 -7.54 -20.44 -16.16
C SER A 82 -8.63 -20.88 -15.16
N GLN A 83 -8.25 -21.38 -13.97
CA GLN A 83 -9.20 -21.81 -12.94
C GLN A 83 -9.38 -20.73 -11.86
N ARG A 84 -10.63 -20.34 -11.58
CA ARG A 84 -10.94 -19.40 -10.49
C ARG A 84 -10.43 -19.96 -9.15
N GLY A 85 -9.50 -19.24 -8.54
CA GLY A 85 -8.95 -19.57 -7.21
C GLY A 85 -7.76 -20.52 -7.19
N GLY A 86 -7.24 -20.97 -8.35
CA GLY A 86 -6.06 -21.82 -8.45
C GLY A 86 -4.99 -21.22 -9.36
N LEU A 87 -3.80 -20.95 -8.80
CA LEU A 87 -2.61 -20.58 -9.56
C LEU A 87 -1.72 -21.81 -9.69
N VAL A 88 -1.39 -22.20 -10.93
CA VAL A 88 -0.57 -23.39 -11.20
C VAL A 88 0.69 -22.99 -11.95
N LEU A 89 1.86 -23.36 -11.45
CA LEU A 89 3.12 -23.11 -12.14
C LEU A 89 3.19 -23.93 -13.44
N ASN A 90 3.29 -23.27 -14.59
CA ASN A 90 3.54 -23.93 -15.86
C ASN A 90 5.05 -24.13 -16.05
N GLN A 91 5.80 -23.02 -16.03
CA GLN A 91 7.24 -23.01 -16.33
C GLN A 91 7.96 -21.96 -15.48
N LYS A 92 9.23 -22.25 -15.16
CA LYS A 92 10.17 -21.35 -14.47
C LYS A 92 11.40 -21.18 -15.34
N LEU A 93 11.85 -19.94 -15.49
CA LEU A 93 13.07 -19.59 -16.21
C LEU A 93 14.03 -18.87 -15.25
N ASP A 94 15.15 -19.51 -14.92
CA ASP A 94 16.16 -18.94 -14.02
C ASP A 94 16.95 -17.83 -14.73
N TRP A 95 17.13 -16.71 -14.03
CA TRP A 95 17.82 -15.51 -14.51
C TRP A 95 18.71 -14.89 -13.43
N SER A 96 19.49 -15.71 -12.74
CA SER A 96 20.39 -15.30 -11.67
C SER A 96 21.70 -14.70 -12.20
N PRO A 97 22.29 -13.69 -11.52
CA PRO A 97 23.66 -13.23 -11.79
C PRO A 97 24.71 -14.32 -11.51
N THR A 98 25.86 -14.24 -12.17
CA THR A 98 26.98 -15.14 -11.87
C THR A 98 27.66 -14.74 -10.55
N GLU A 99 28.41 -15.64 -9.93
CA GLU A 99 29.17 -15.32 -8.71
C GLU A 99 30.14 -14.14 -8.92
N LYS A 100 30.69 -14.01 -10.13
CA LYS A 100 31.52 -12.86 -10.51
C LYS A 100 30.72 -11.56 -10.46
N ASP A 101 29.53 -11.53 -11.06
CA ASP A 101 28.66 -10.35 -11.04
C ASP A 101 28.28 -9.95 -9.60
N LEU A 102 27.99 -10.94 -8.74
CA LEU A 102 27.66 -10.70 -7.33
C LEU A 102 28.86 -10.13 -6.54
N ASN A 103 30.07 -10.65 -6.80
CA ASN A 103 31.28 -10.13 -6.19
C ASN A 103 31.59 -8.70 -6.66
N ASP A 104 31.44 -8.42 -7.96
CA ASP A 104 31.62 -7.09 -8.53
C ASP A 104 30.61 -6.09 -7.94
N CYS A 105 29.35 -6.50 -7.74
CA CYS A 105 28.33 -5.70 -7.06
C CYS A 105 28.71 -5.39 -5.61
N SER A 106 29.20 -6.39 -4.87
CA SER A 106 29.66 -6.21 -3.50
C SER A 106 30.89 -5.30 -3.41
N MET A 107 31.82 -5.39 -4.38
CA MET A 107 32.99 -4.51 -4.45
C MET A 107 32.62 -3.05 -4.73
N LYS A 108 31.48 -2.80 -5.39
CA LYS A 108 30.89 -1.46 -5.57
C LYS A 108 30.20 -0.91 -4.30
N GLY A 109 30.32 -1.60 -3.17
CA GLY A 109 29.79 -1.16 -1.88
C GLY A 109 28.29 -1.42 -1.65
N LYS A 110 27.65 -2.27 -2.47
CA LYS A 110 26.25 -2.66 -2.30
C LYS A 110 26.11 -3.83 -1.33
N LYS A 111 24.98 -3.93 -0.63
CA LYS A 111 24.69 -5.06 0.26
C LYS A 111 24.47 -6.31 -0.60
N LYS A 112 24.93 -7.47 -0.12
CA LYS A 112 24.73 -8.76 -0.82
C LYS A 112 23.25 -9.09 -1.06
N THR A 113 22.35 -8.59 -0.22
CA THR A 113 20.88 -8.73 -0.38
C THR A 113 20.33 -7.99 -1.58
N ASP A 114 21.04 -6.98 -2.07
CA ASP A 114 20.58 -6.07 -3.13
C ASP A 114 21.21 -6.44 -4.49
N CYS A 115 22.24 -7.29 -4.48
CA CYS A 115 22.93 -7.80 -5.66
C CYS A 115 22.20 -8.88 -6.49
N PRO A 116 21.12 -9.54 -6.05
CA PRO A 116 20.34 -10.41 -6.92
C PRO A 116 19.80 -9.70 -8.17
N ASN A 117 19.32 -10.48 -9.14
CA ASN A 117 18.56 -9.94 -10.26
C ASN A 117 17.09 -9.79 -9.85
N PHE A 118 16.60 -8.57 -9.74
CA PHE A 118 15.18 -8.33 -9.56
C PHE A 118 14.58 -7.96 -10.91
N VAL A 119 13.68 -8.80 -11.43
CA VAL A 119 12.95 -8.48 -12.67
C VAL A 119 11.99 -7.32 -12.38
N ARG A 120 12.21 -6.18 -13.04
CA ARG A 120 11.41 -4.95 -12.87
C ARG A 120 10.50 -4.66 -14.04
N VAL A 121 10.73 -5.36 -15.15
CA VAL A 121 10.14 -5.07 -16.44
C VAL A 121 9.67 -6.36 -17.04
N LEU A 122 8.38 -6.42 -17.35
CA LEU A 122 7.78 -7.42 -18.19
C LEU A 122 6.74 -6.75 -19.07
N GLN A 123 6.88 -6.88 -20.39
CA GLN A 123 5.94 -6.32 -21.34
C GLN A 123 5.80 -7.24 -22.56
N VAL A 124 4.57 -7.46 -23.02
CA VAL A 124 4.32 -8.15 -24.30
C VAL A 124 4.72 -7.20 -25.43
N LEU A 125 5.58 -7.65 -26.35
CA LEU A 125 5.95 -6.86 -27.53
C LEU A 125 5.06 -7.18 -28.73
N ASN A 126 4.78 -8.47 -28.90
CA ASN A 126 3.90 -8.99 -29.94
C ASN A 126 3.40 -10.38 -29.51
N SER A 127 2.58 -11.01 -30.34
CA SER A 127 1.98 -12.33 -30.08
C SER A 127 2.99 -13.48 -29.83
N THR A 128 4.28 -13.28 -30.11
CA THR A 128 5.31 -14.32 -30.01
C THR A 128 6.42 -14.00 -29.00
N HIS A 129 6.65 -12.73 -28.68
CA HIS A 129 7.79 -12.25 -27.90
C HIS A 129 7.36 -11.32 -26.76
N MET A 130 7.97 -11.53 -25.60
CA MET A 130 7.91 -10.66 -24.43
C MET A 130 9.29 -10.03 -24.19
N TYR A 131 9.29 -8.79 -23.70
CA TYR A 131 10.50 -8.09 -23.28
C TYR A 131 10.62 -8.11 -21.75
N ALA A 132 11.82 -8.43 -21.26
CA ALA A 132 12.10 -8.44 -19.83
C ALA A 132 13.41 -7.71 -19.51
N CYS A 133 13.42 -6.95 -18.42
CA CYS A 133 14.62 -6.35 -17.86
C CYS A 133 14.69 -6.59 -16.34
N GLY A 134 15.90 -6.82 -15.86
CA GLY A 134 16.18 -6.98 -14.44
C GLY A 134 17.41 -6.20 -14.00
N THR A 135 17.50 -5.94 -12.70
CA THR A 135 18.59 -5.15 -12.08
C THR A 135 19.97 -5.83 -12.22
N PHE A 136 19.97 -7.16 -12.32
CA PHE A 136 21.12 -8.03 -12.55
C PHE A 136 22.42 -7.55 -11.87
N ALA A 137 22.46 -7.59 -10.53
CA ALA A 137 23.61 -7.16 -9.73
C ALA A 137 24.09 -5.72 -9.97
N PHE A 138 23.14 -4.77 -10.03
CA PHE A 138 23.41 -3.36 -10.38
C PHE A 138 24.12 -3.20 -11.74
N SER A 139 23.82 -4.12 -12.66
CA SER A 139 24.26 -4.09 -14.05
C SER A 139 23.09 -4.48 -14.94
N PRO A 140 22.08 -3.60 -15.10
CA PRO A 140 20.79 -3.96 -15.68
C PRO A 140 20.90 -4.65 -17.04
N ARG A 141 20.16 -5.74 -17.21
CA ARG A 141 20.14 -6.53 -18.44
C ARG A 141 18.73 -6.67 -18.95
N CYS A 142 18.57 -6.53 -20.26
CA CYS A 142 17.30 -6.75 -20.94
C CYS A 142 17.43 -7.85 -21.98
N THR A 143 16.34 -8.59 -22.19
CA THR A 143 16.30 -9.73 -23.10
C THR A 143 14.89 -9.95 -23.65
N TYR A 144 14.82 -10.71 -24.74
CA TYR A 144 13.57 -11.16 -25.34
C TYR A 144 13.28 -12.60 -24.92
N ILE A 145 12.02 -12.88 -24.65
CA ILE A 145 11.54 -14.19 -24.21
C ILE A 145 10.48 -14.66 -25.21
N SER A 146 10.63 -15.87 -25.72
CA SER A 146 9.60 -16.50 -26.55
C SER A 146 8.40 -16.85 -25.67
N ILE A 147 7.22 -16.32 -25.97
CA ILE A 147 5.99 -16.58 -25.19
C ILE A 147 5.61 -18.07 -25.25
N LYS A 148 5.68 -18.66 -26.45
CA LYS A 148 5.29 -20.06 -26.69
C LYS A 148 6.19 -21.07 -25.98
N CYS A 149 7.51 -20.88 -26.05
CA CYS A 149 8.48 -21.84 -25.51
C CYS A 149 8.98 -21.46 -24.10
N PHE A 150 8.74 -20.23 -23.67
CA PHE A 150 9.22 -19.64 -22.42
C PHE A 150 10.75 -19.76 -22.23
N ILE A 151 11.50 -19.41 -23.28
CA ILE A 151 12.97 -19.44 -23.30
C ILE A 151 13.55 -18.09 -23.71
N PHE A 152 14.77 -17.81 -23.26
CA PHE A 152 15.54 -16.64 -23.71
C PHE A 152 15.93 -16.76 -25.17
N ILE A 153 15.82 -15.65 -25.89
CA ILE A 153 16.34 -15.53 -27.25
C ILE A 153 17.74 -14.93 -27.15
N PHE A 154 18.73 -15.83 -27.11
CA PHE A 154 20.13 -15.53 -26.78
C PHE A 154 20.83 -14.54 -27.72
N SER A 155 20.29 -14.26 -28.91
CA SER A 155 20.85 -13.31 -29.87
C SER A 155 20.62 -11.83 -29.51
N CYS A 156 19.91 -11.50 -28.42
CA CYS A 156 19.44 -10.14 -28.17
C CYS A 156 19.54 -9.64 -26.71
N ILE A 157 20.49 -10.15 -25.90
CA ILE A 157 20.74 -9.55 -24.57
C ILE A 157 21.42 -8.19 -24.75
N LYS A 158 20.66 -7.12 -24.57
CA LYS A 158 21.18 -5.74 -24.59
C LYS A 158 21.47 -5.31 -23.15
N VAL A 159 22.70 -4.86 -22.91
CA VAL A 159 23.10 -4.25 -21.63
C VAL A 159 22.72 -2.77 -21.71
N TYR A 160 21.75 -2.35 -20.90
CA TYR A 160 21.37 -0.95 -20.79
C TYR A 160 21.99 -0.32 -19.55
N SER A 161 22.45 0.92 -19.67
CA SER A 161 22.91 1.70 -18.52
C SER A 161 21.69 2.38 -17.89
N GLY A 162 21.14 1.79 -16.83
CA GLY A 162 20.04 2.40 -16.06
C GLY A 162 18.98 1.39 -15.59
N PHE A 163 18.26 1.74 -14.52
CA PHE A 163 17.15 0.95 -13.99
C PHE A 163 15.90 1.17 -14.85
N CYS A 164 15.81 0.55 -16.02
CA CYS A 164 14.63 0.72 -16.89
C CYS A 164 13.34 0.34 -16.16
N VAL A 165 12.38 1.26 -16.09
CA VAL A 165 10.97 0.99 -15.75
C VAL A 165 10.18 1.41 -16.99
N PRO A 166 9.80 0.49 -17.88
CA PRO A 166 8.90 0.82 -18.96
C PRO A 166 7.50 0.96 -18.40
N LEU A 167 6.84 1.98 -18.89
CA LEU A 167 5.52 2.34 -18.42
C LEU A 167 4.46 1.74 -19.36
N CYS A 168 4.74 1.63 -20.68
CA CYS A 168 3.93 0.85 -21.62
C CYS A 168 4.68 0.41 -22.89
N VAL A 169 4.10 -0.53 -23.64
CA VAL A 169 4.52 -0.92 -25.00
C VAL A 169 3.37 -0.69 -25.96
N LEU A 170 3.66 -0.13 -27.14
CA LEU A 170 2.69 0.12 -28.21
C LEU A 170 3.34 -0.21 -29.55
N ASP A 171 2.70 -1.07 -30.35
CA ASP A 171 3.18 -1.49 -31.67
C ASP A 171 4.65 -1.95 -31.70
N GLY A 172 5.09 -2.64 -30.64
CA GLY A 172 6.47 -3.11 -30.47
C GLY A 172 7.46 -2.05 -29.99
N GLU A 173 7.04 -0.79 -29.88
CA GLU A 173 7.83 0.32 -29.34
C GLU A 173 7.67 0.42 -27.82
N LEU A 174 8.77 0.66 -27.12
CA LEU A 174 8.82 0.73 -25.66
C LEU A 174 8.85 2.18 -25.18
N TYR A 175 7.81 2.61 -24.48
CA TYR A 175 7.72 3.93 -23.86
C TYR A 175 8.15 3.82 -22.39
N THR A 176 9.17 4.60 -22.03
CA THR A 176 9.85 4.49 -20.72
C THR A 176 9.89 5.84 -20.01
N GLY A 177 9.71 5.81 -18.69
CA GLY A 177 10.01 6.92 -17.78
C GLY A 177 10.93 6.40 -16.70
N THR A 178 12.19 6.81 -16.71
CA THR A 178 13.22 6.26 -15.81
C THR A 178 14.38 7.24 -15.63
N VAL A 179 15.44 6.81 -14.96
CA VAL A 179 16.73 7.48 -14.85
C VAL A 179 17.74 6.84 -15.82
N ALA A 180 18.37 7.67 -16.64
CA ALA A 180 19.30 7.26 -17.70
C ALA A 180 20.71 6.93 -17.19
N ASP A 181 20.99 7.06 -15.90
CA ASP A 181 22.29 6.77 -15.32
C ASP A 181 22.23 5.92 -14.05
N TYR A 182 23.36 5.30 -13.71
CA TYR A 182 23.48 4.43 -12.53
C TYR A 182 23.32 5.20 -11.20
N ARG A 183 23.50 6.52 -11.22
CA ARG A 183 23.41 7.39 -10.04
C ARG A 183 21.98 7.79 -9.72
N GLY A 184 21.08 7.72 -10.70
CA GLY A 184 19.68 8.13 -10.56
C GLY A 184 19.47 9.63 -10.73
N ASN A 185 20.40 10.34 -11.34
CA ASN A 185 20.42 11.82 -11.37
C ASN A 185 19.97 12.41 -12.71
N ARG A 186 19.74 11.57 -13.74
CA ARG A 186 19.33 12.02 -15.07
C ARG A 186 18.00 11.41 -15.46
N PRO A 187 16.86 11.99 -15.03
CA PRO A 187 15.55 11.49 -15.42
C PRO A 187 15.30 11.67 -16.91
N ILE A 188 14.53 10.76 -17.50
CA ILE A 188 14.23 10.73 -18.93
C ILE A 188 12.88 10.08 -19.20
N ILE A 189 12.15 10.64 -20.17
CA ILE A 189 11.05 9.97 -20.85
C ILE A 189 11.49 9.70 -22.29
N SER A 190 11.34 8.47 -22.76
CA SER A 190 11.86 8.04 -24.06
C SER A 190 11.03 6.95 -24.71
N ARG A 191 11.17 6.86 -26.04
CA ARG A 191 10.72 5.73 -26.85
C ARG A 191 11.92 4.98 -27.40
N HIS A 192 11.88 3.66 -27.27
CA HIS A 192 12.91 2.74 -27.73
C HIS A 192 12.32 1.64 -28.61
N LEU A 193 13.20 0.94 -29.34
CA LEU A 193 12.84 -0.20 -30.19
C LEU A 193 11.98 0.20 -31.40
N SER A 194 12.06 1.46 -31.82
CA SER A 194 11.34 1.96 -32.98
C SER A 194 11.91 1.32 -34.27
N GLU A 195 11.04 0.87 -35.17
CA GLU A 195 11.40 0.27 -36.47
C GLU A 195 10.81 1.06 -37.64
N GLY A 196 11.39 0.90 -38.84
CA GLY A 196 10.86 1.54 -40.06
C GLY A 196 11.07 3.05 -40.12
N GLU A 197 9.99 3.80 -40.36
CA GLU A 197 10.00 5.27 -40.45
C GLU A 197 10.05 5.97 -39.08
N HIS A 198 9.73 5.25 -38.01
CA HIS A 198 9.82 5.77 -36.65
C HIS A 198 11.28 5.76 -36.15
N VAL A 199 11.59 6.69 -35.24
CA VAL A 199 12.92 6.80 -34.63
C VAL A 199 12.82 6.85 -33.11
N ASP A 200 13.85 6.32 -32.46
CA ASP A 200 14.01 6.45 -31.01
C ASP A 200 14.14 7.93 -30.63
N VAL A 201 13.22 8.38 -29.77
CA VAL A 201 13.11 9.75 -29.29
C VAL A 201 13.23 9.80 -27.78
N LYS A 202 13.80 10.88 -27.26
CA LYS A 202 13.99 11.07 -25.82
C LYS A 202 13.79 12.51 -25.40
N LEU A 203 13.43 12.75 -24.15
CA LEU A 203 13.29 14.10 -23.61
C LEU A 203 14.61 14.88 -23.70
N ASP A 204 14.52 16.18 -23.92
CA ASP A 204 15.69 17.06 -23.91
C ASP A 204 16.12 17.36 -22.47
N ASP A 205 17.39 17.12 -22.16
CA ASP A 205 17.95 17.20 -20.81
C ASP A 205 18.50 18.59 -20.46
N THR A 206 18.41 19.56 -21.38
CA THR A 206 19.10 20.86 -21.23
C THR A 206 18.31 21.93 -20.46
N MET A 207 17.02 21.71 -20.20
CA MET A 207 16.07 22.75 -19.79
C MET A 207 15.29 22.42 -18.51
N GLY A 208 15.68 21.38 -17.76
CA GLY A 208 15.00 21.01 -16.51
C GLY A 208 13.55 20.56 -16.73
N TRP A 209 13.28 19.80 -17.80
CA TRP A 209 11.91 19.36 -18.12
C TRP A 209 11.34 18.42 -17.06
N LEU A 210 12.22 17.78 -16.28
CA LEU A 210 11.92 16.91 -15.16
C LEU A 210 12.87 17.24 -14.01
N GLU A 211 12.33 17.37 -12.80
CA GLU A 211 13.09 17.73 -11.59
C GLU A 211 12.91 16.65 -10.51
N ASP A 212 13.87 15.73 -10.38
CA ASP A 212 13.80 14.55 -9.49
C ASP A 212 12.45 13.80 -9.54
N PRO A 213 12.00 13.32 -10.72
CA PRO A 213 10.70 12.66 -10.84
C PRO A 213 10.70 11.24 -10.26
N THR A 214 9.56 10.87 -9.70
CA THR A 214 9.15 9.50 -9.40
C THR A 214 8.06 9.11 -10.39
N PHE A 215 8.33 8.17 -11.29
CA PHE A 215 7.37 7.71 -12.28
C PHE A 215 6.39 6.69 -11.66
N ILE A 216 5.09 6.87 -11.92
CA ILE A 216 4.01 6.01 -11.39
C ILE A 216 3.54 5.03 -12.47
N SER A 217 2.98 5.54 -13.57
CA SER A 217 2.38 4.70 -14.63
C SER A 217 2.28 5.45 -15.96
N SER A 218 1.89 4.76 -17.03
CA SER A 218 1.46 5.38 -18.29
C SER A 218 0.27 4.65 -18.89
N THR A 219 -0.42 5.32 -19.81
CA THR A 219 -1.59 4.76 -20.50
C THR A 219 -1.68 5.32 -21.91
N PHE A 220 -2.13 4.49 -22.84
CA PHE A 220 -2.35 4.88 -24.23
C PHE A 220 -3.82 5.19 -24.46
N ILE A 221 -4.10 6.31 -25.12
CA ILE A 221 -5.46 6.71 -25.51
C ILE A 221 -5.54 6.66 -27.04
N PRO A 222 -6.19 5.62 -27.62
CA PRO A 222 -6.24 5.42 -29.06
C PRO A 222 -6.85 6.60 -29.84
N SER A 223 -7.96 7.20 -29.37
CA SER A 223 -8.60 8.33 -30.06
C SER A 223 -7.71 9.58 -30.18
N GLU A 224 -6.69 9.70 -29.33
CA GLU A 224 -5.75 10.83 -29.33
C GLU A 224 -4.43 10.48 -30.02
N GLU A 225 -4.16 9.20 -30.28
CA GLU A 225 -2.83 8.71 -30.68
C GLU A 225 -1.71 9.19 -29.73
N LYS A 226 -2.01 9.22 -28.42
CA LYS A 226 -1.11 9.75 -27.38
C LYS A 226 -0.88 8.79 -26.23
N VAL A 227 0.33 8.86 -25.69
CA VAL A 227 0.72 8.22 -24.44
C VAL A 227 0.75 9.25 -23.33
N TYR A 228 -0.02 8.99 -22.28
CA TYR A 228 -0.05 9.80 -21.06
C TYR A 228 0.86 9.18 -20.00
N PHE A 229 1.70 9.99 -19.37
CA PHE A 229 2.62 9.61 -18.29
C PHE A 229 2.21 10.26 -16.98
N PHE A 230 2.19 9.48 -15.90
CA PHE A 230 1.86 9.94 -14.56
C PHE A 230 3.11 9.83 -13.67
N PHE A 231 3.50 10.94 -13.04
CA PHE A 231 4.69 10.99 -12.18
C PHE A 231 4.56 12.10 -11.13
N SER A 232 5.35 12.03 -10.06
CA SER A 232 5.54 13.15 -9.12
C SER A 232 6.93 13.73 -9.28
N GLU A 233 7.13 15.04 -9.13
CA GLU A 233 8.43 15.70 -9.25
C GLU A 233 8.54 16.89 -8.27
N LEU A 234 9.75 17.43 -8.09
CA LEU A 234 9.95 18.66 -7.35
C LEU A 234 9.43 19.86 -8.16
N ALA A 235 8.56 20.65 -7.53
CA ALA A 235 7.94 21.79 -8.19
C ALA A 235 8.89 22.99 -8.24
N GLY A 236 9.49 23.22 -9.41
CA GLY A 236 10.35 24.38 -9.67
C GLY A 236 9.58 25.70 -9.85
N GLU A 237 8.25 25.66 -10.00
CA GLU A 237 7.41 26.84 -10.21
C GLU A 237 6.95 27.53 -8.92
N TYR A 238 7.12 26.90 -7.76
CA TYR A 238 6.73 27.46 -6.47
C TYR A 238 7.96 27.86 -5.63
N ASP A 239 7.98 29.10 -5.18
CA ASP A 239 9.03 29.67 -4.34
C ASP A 239 8.63 29.52 -2.85
N PHE A 240 8.70 28.29 -2.32
CA PHE A 240 8.43 27.99 -0.91
C PHE A 240 9.74 27.79 -0.12
N ILE A 241 9.69 28.03 1.20
CA ILE A 241 10.82 27.85 2.13
C ILE A 241 11.36 26.41 2.04
N ASN A 242 10.48 25.43 1.79
CA ASN A 242 10.83 24.03 1.57
C ASN A 242 10.45 23.63 0.14
N LYS A 243 11.27 22.76 -0.46
CA LYS A 243 10.96 22.11 -1.74
C LYS A 243 9.64 21.34 -1.62
N PHE A 244 8.73 21.53 -2.57
CA PHE A 244 7.39 20.95 -2.61
C PHE A 244 7.29 19.92 -3.75
N THR A 245 6.61 18.80 -3.54
CA THR A 245 6.43 17.76 -4.58
C THR A 245 5.05 17.89 -5.22
N VAL A 246 5.00 17.96 -6.53
CA VAL A 246 3.75 17.97 -7.32
C VAL A 246 3.66 16.74 -8.20
N SER A 247 2.45 16.23 -8.37
CA SER A 247 2.13 15.27 -9.43
C SER A 247 1.93 15.94 -10.76
N ARG A 248 2.24 15.16 -11.80
CA ARG A 248 2.21 15.55 -13.19
C ARG A 248 1.52 14.50 -14.02
N ILE A 249 0.70 14.97 -14.94
CA ILE A 249 0.30 14.25 -16.13
C ILE A 249 1.07 14.87 -17.28
N ALA A 250 1.77 14.05 -18.06
CA ALA A 250 2.35 14.47 -19.32
C ALA A 250 1.79 13.68 -20.49
N GLN A 251 1.82 14.26 -21.69
CA GLN A 251 1.40 13.58 -22.92
C GLN A 251 2.51 13.63 -23.98
N VAL A 252 2.58 12.61 -24.84
CA VAL A 252 3.38 12.62 -26.09
C VAL A 252 2.57 11.95 -27.20
N CYS A 253 2.76 12.38 -28.44
CA CYS A 253 2.13 11.73 -29.60
C CYS A 253 2.96 10.52 -30.05
N THR A 254 2.28 9.43 -30.41
CA THR A 254 2.95 8.23 -30.94
C THR A 254 3.62 8.49 -32.30
N SER A 255 3.11 9.45 -33.08
CA SER A 255 3.69 9.83 -34.37
C SER A 255 4.90 10.77 -34.29
N ASP A 256 5.37 11.15 -33.09
CA ASP A 256 6.45 12.13 -32.92
C ASP A 256 7.81 11.51 -33.27
N VAL A 257 8.54 12.13 -34.20
CA VAL A 257 9.88 11.69 -34.66
C VAL A 257 10.98 12.69 -34.29
N GLY A 258 10.62 13.75 -33.57
CA GLY A 258 11.50 14.88 -33.29
C GLY A 258 11.60 15.88 -34.44
N GLY A 259 12.24 17.02 -34.17
CA GLY A 259 12.40 18.09 -35.16
C GLY A 259 13.61 17.92 -36.08
N GLN A 260 13.64 18.68 -37.19
CA GLN A 260 14.70 18.57 -38.19
C GLN A 260 16.03 19.18 -37.76
N ARG A 261 16.03 20.30 -37.01
CA ARG A 261 17.24 20.99 -36.52
C ARG A 261 17.15 21.28 -35.02
N THR A 262 16.07 21.94 -34.61
CA THR A 262 15.70 22.06 -33.19
C THR A 262 15.01 20.76 -32.74
N LEU A 263 15.31 20.26 -31.53
CA LEU A 263 14.74 19.01 -30.99
C LEU A 263 14.98 17.75 -31.87
N GLN A 264 16.16 17.63 -32.49
CA GLN A 264 16.54 16.43 -33.25
C GLN A 264 16.51 15.17 -32.38
N ARG A 265 15.66 14.20 -32.75
CA ARG A 265 15.40 12.97 -31.97
C ARG A 265 15.00 13.24 -30.52
N ARG A 266 14.34 14.38 -30.30
CA ARG A 266 13.75 14.78 -29.01
C ARG A 266 12.25 15.00 -29.16
N TRP A 267 11.48 14.75 -28.11
CA TRP A 267 10.03 14.98 -28.12
C TRP A 267 9.70 16.44 -28.50
N THR A 268 8.81 16.60 -29.48
CA THR A 268 8.20 17.89 -29.86
C THR A 268 6.81 18.05 -29.27
N THR A 269 6.28 17.04 -28.59
CA THR A 269 4.91 17.00 -28.08
C THR A 269 4.79 16.85 -26.57
N PHE A 270 5.89 16.89 -25.81
CA PHE A 270 5.82 16.74 -24.36
C PHE A 270 5.30 18.01 -23.67
N THR A 271 4.33 17.83 -22.76
CA THR A 271 3.74 18.87 -21.90
C THR A 271 3.38 18.29 -20.53
N LYS A 272 3.26 19.10 -19.46
CA LYS A 272 2.88 18.63 -18.10
C LYS A 272 2.02 19.63 -17.29
N LEU A 273 1.35 19.20 -16.21
CA LEU A 273 0.48 20.03 -15.31
C LEU A 273 0.53 19.59 -13.82
N PRO A 274 0.31 20.45 -12.80
CA PRO A 274 0.44 20.10 -11.36
C PRO A 274 -0.78 19.46 -10.65
N TYR A 275 -0.54 18.60 -9.64
CA TYR A 275 -1.51 18.12 -8.61
C TYR A 275 -0.80 17.64 -7.30
N ASN A 276 -1.51 17.26 -6.22
CA ASN A 276 -0.93 16.69 -4.96
C ASN A 276 -0.08 15.42 -5.19
N VAL A 277 0.69 14.91 -4.21
CA VAL A 277 1.59 13.74 -4.39
C VAL A 277 0.86 12.44 -4.74
N LEU A 278 1.09 11.92 -5.96
CA LEU A 278 0.43 10.74 -6.53
C LEU A 278 1.22 9.48 -6.15
N GLN A 279 0.48 8.45 -5.70
CA GLN A 279 1.02 7.13 -5.37
C GLN A 279 0.77 6.12 -6.49
N ASP A 280 -0.45 6.07 -7.02
CA ASP A 280 -0.84 5.17 -8.10
C ASP A 280 -1.97 5.77 -8.94
N MET A 281 -2.11 5.33 -10.19
CA MET A 281 -3.13 5.79 -11.15
C MET A 281 -3.64 4.63 -12.00
N THR A 282 -4.97 4.47 -12.06
CA THR A 282 -5.64 3.50 -12.93
C THR A 282 -6.59 4.18 -13.92
N THR A 283 -6.75 3.59 -15.10
CA THR A 283 -7.63 4.09 -16.17
C THR A 283 -8.88 3.23 -16.26
N LEU A 284 -10.06 3.85 -16.26
CA LEU A 284 -11.34 3.20 -16.46
C LEU A 284 -11.99 3.73 -17.74
N HIS A 285 -12.00 2.90 -18.78
CA HIS A 285 -12.65 3.22 -20.05
C HIS A 285 -14.18 3.33 -19.89
N PRO A 286 -14.84 4.14 -20.73
CA PRO A 286 -16.30 4.27 -20.72
C PRO A 286 -16.98 2.97 -21.20
N PRO A 287 -18.29 2.80 -20.98
CA PRO A 287 -19.05 1.69 -21.56
C PRO A 287 -18.98 1.70 -23.09
N GLU A 288 -19.20 0.54 -23.70
CA GLU A 288 -19.25 0.43 -25.16
C GLU A 288 -20.33 1.38 -25.73
N GLY A 289 -19.96 2.16 -26.75
CA GLY A 289 -20.84 3.16 -27.38
C GLY A 289 -20.88 4.53 -26.69
N ALA A 290 -20.27 4.69 -25.52
CA ALA A 290 -20.07 6.01 -24.90
C ALA A 290 -18.80 6.70 -25.45
N SER A 291 -18.68 8.01 -25.21
CA SER A 291 -17.56 8.81 -25.72
C SER A 291 -16.27 8.47 -25.00
N GLU A 292 -15.15 8.29 -25.72
CA GLU A 292 -13.83 8.11 -25.10
C GLU A 292 -13.42 9.28 -24.19
N ASP A 293 -13.95 10.50 -24.43
CA ASP A 293 -13.76 11.67 -23.57
C ASP A 293 -14.26 11.44 -22.12
N ASP A 294 -15.17 10.48 -21.92
CA ASP A 294 -15.70 10.07 -20.61
C ASP A 294 -14.81 9.04 -19.90
N THR A 295 -13.63 8.71 -20.46
CA THR A 295 -12.59 7.92 -19.77
C THR A 295 -12.21 8.58 -18.45
N LEU A 296 -12.17 7.78 -17.38
CA LEU A 296 -11.86 8.23 -16.03
C LEU A 296 -10.48 7.75 -15.58
N PHE A 297 -9.72 8.64 -14.96
CA PHE A 297 -8.44 8.34 -14.31
C PHE A 297 -8.64 8.43 -12.80
N TYR A 298 -8.45 7.33 -12.08
CA TYR A 298 -8.52 7.29 -10.62
C TYR A 298 -7.11 7.29 -10.05
N GLY A 299 -6.78 8.33 -9.29
CA GLY A 299 -5.46 8.50 -8.66
C GLY A 299 -5.53 8.42 -7.14
N ILE A 300 -4.57 7.74 -6.52
CA ILE A 300 -4.32 7.79 -5.07
C ILE A 300 -3.35 8.93 -4.77
N PHE A 301 -3.70 9.78 -3.83
CA PHE A 301 -2.90 10.92 -3.38
C PHE A 301 -2.57 10.83 -1.90
N SER A 302 -1.36 11.22 -1.52
CA SER A 302 -0.93 11.34 -0.14
C SER A 302 -0.53 12.78 0.20
N SER A 303 -0.62 13.14 1.48
CA SER A 303 -0.16 14.44 1.95
C SER A 303 1.36 14.42 2.15
N GLN A 304 2.04 15.44 1.64
CA GLN A 304 3.46 15.68 1.87
C GLN A 304 3.77 16.23 3.27
N TRP A 305 2.76 16.70 4.01
CA TRP A 305 2.92 17.20 5.38
C TRP A 305 2.45 16.14 6.37
N SER A 306 3.40 15.49 7.01
CA SER A 306 3.21 14.35 7.92
C SER A 306 2.63 14.72 9.30
N VAL A 307 2.20 15.96 9.51
CA VAL A 307 1.67 16.43 10.80
C VAL A 307 0.14 16.39 10.78
N ASN A 308 -0.43 15.21 11.05
CA ASN A 308 -1.84 14.95 11.44
C ASN A 308 -2.98 15.52 10.55
N SER A 309 -3.29 14.94 9.37
CA SER A 309 -4.59 15.25 8.73
C SER A 309 -5.25 14.24 7.76
N GLY A 310 -4.60 13.18 7.27
CA GLY A 310 -5.32 12.13 6.53
C GLY A 310 -4.44 11.37 5.56
N ARG A 311 -4.42 10.04 5.67
CA ARG A 311 -3.34 9.19 5.18
C ARG A 311 -3.39 8.89 3.68
N SER A 312 -4.55 8.95 3.03
CA SER A 312 -4.67 8.88 1.57
C SER A 312 -6.02 9.42 1.09
N ALA A 313 -6.07 9.95 -0.13
CA ALA A 313 -7.31 10.32 -0.82
C ALA A 313 -7.34 9.72 -2.23
N VAL A 314 -8.53 9.41 -2.73
CA VAL A 314 -8.75 8.97 -4.12
C VAL A 314 -9.51 10.07 -4.85
N CYS A 315 -9.02 10.46 -6.02
CA CYS A 315 -9.71 11.41 -6.92
C CYS A 315 -9.93 10.78 -8.29
N ALA A 316 -11.00 11.19 -8.97
CA ALA A 316 -11.27 10.84 -10.36
C ALA A 316 -11.10 12.06 -11.27
N PHE A 317 -10.55 11.87 -12.48
CA PHE A 317 -10.39 12.92 -13.49
C PHE A 317 -10.93 12.43 -14.84
N ARG A 318 -11.58 13.30 -15.62
CA ARG A 318 -12.06 12.97 -16.97
C ARG A 318 -11.01 13.31 -18.02
N LEU A 319 -10.94 12.49 -19.07
CA LEU A 319 -10.09 12.78 -20.24
C LEU A 319 -10.43 14.14 -20.87
N ARG A 320 -11.71 14.49 -21.00
CA ARG A 320 -12.11 15.82 -21.48
C ARG A 320 -11.46 16.96 -20.71
N ALA A 321 -11.44 16.90 -19.37
CA ALA A 321 -10.85 17.95 -18.54
C ALA A 321 -9.32 18.03 -18.72
N ILE A 322 -8.65 16.89 -18.92
CA ILE A 322 -7.22 16.85 -19.24
C ILE A 322 -6.95 17.54 -20.60
N LYS A 323 -7.76 17.22 -21.62
CA LYS A 323 -7.65 17.81 -22.96
C LYS A 323 -7.88 19.33 -22.93
N ASP A 324 -8.88 19.78 -22.18
CA ASP A 324 -9.19 21.20 -22.03
C ASP A 324 -7.98 21.98 -21.47
N VAL A 325 -7.31 21.45 -20.43
CA VAL A 325 -6.10 22.06 -19.85
C VAL A 325 -4.95 22.10 -20.84
N PHE A 326 -4.67 21.00 -21.57
CA PHE A 326 -3.61 20.99 -22.58
C PHE A 326 -3.91 21.88 -23.80
N SER A 327 -5.17 22.17 -24.08
CA SER A 327 -5.54 23.14 -25.13
C SER A 327 -5.35 24.60 -24.69
N GLY A 328 -5.15 24.83 -23.39
CA GLY A 328 -5.07 26.15 -22.76
C GLY A 328 -3.75 26.89 -22.94
N ASN A 329 -3.38 27.67 -21.91
CA ASN A 329 -2.16 28.47 -21.88
C ASN A 329 -1.02 27.73 -21.19
N TYR A 330 0.21 28.14 -21.49
CA TYR A 330 1.43 27.55 -20.94
C TYR A 330 2.27 28.61 -20.22
N LYS A 331 2.95 28.18 -19.16
CA LYS A 331 3.90 28.99 -18.42
C LYS A 331 5.23 29.05 -19.16
N TYR A 332 5.88 30.21 -19.05
CA TYR A 332 7.22 30.47 -19.58
C TYR A 332 8.23 30.63 -18.44
N LEU A 333 9.39 29.98 -18.56
CA LEU A 333 10.51 30.14 -17.64
C LEU A 333 11.42 31.30 -18.09
N ASN A 334 11.42 32.38 -17.32
CA ASN A 334 12.40 33.46 -17.51
C ASN A 334 13.78 32.98 -17.03
N ARG A 335 14.74 32.87 -17.96
CA ARG A 335 16.09 32.37 -17.68
C ARG A 335 16.96 33.32 -16.85
N ASP A 336 16.73 34.63 -16.95
CA ASP A 336 17.52 35.61 -16.22
C ASP A 336 17.16 35.61 -14.73
N THR A 337 15.87 35.42 -14.43
CA THR A 337 15.36 35.40 -13.05
C THR A 337 15.17 33.99 -12.50
N VAL A 338 15.21 32.96 -13.36
CA VAL A 338 14.83 31.56 -13.05
C VAL A 338 13.44 31.51 -12.40
N LYS A 339 12.49 32.29 -12.95
CA LYS A 339 11.10 32.35 -12.44
C LYS A 339 10.10 32.02 -13.54
N TRP A 340 9.11 31.22 -13.18
CA TRP A 340 7.98 30.90 -14.02
C TRP A 340 7.00 32.07 -14.07
N SER A 341 6.45 32.34 -15.24
CA SER A 341 5.55 33.46 -15.50
C SER A 341 4.36 33.00 -16.34
N THR A 342 3.18 33.52 -16.00
CA THR A 342 1.90 33.29 -16.70
C THR A 342 1.62 34.35 -17.77
N ARG A 343 2.60 35.25 -18.05
CA ARG A 343 2.47 36.25 -19.10
C ARG A 343 2.19 35.56 -20.43
N VAL A 344 1.05 35.88 -21.02
CA VAL A 344 0.62 35.42 -22.34
C VAL A 344 1.63 35.94 -23.37
N GLN A 345 2.58 35.08 -23.77
CA GLN A 345 3.27 35.27 -25.04
C GLN A 345 2.27 34.99 -26.17
N GLU A 346 2.51 35.57 -27.34
CA GLU A 346 1.74 35.22 -28.54
C GLU A 346 1.83 33.70 -28.74
N LYS A 347 0.68 33.03 -28.81
CA LYS A 347 0.59 31.58 -28.90
C LYS A 347 0.98 31.13 -30.31
N ILE A 348 2.26 30.82 -30.52
CA ILE A 348 2.82 30.44 -31.83
C ILE A 348 2.39 29.02 -32.24
N ALA A 349 2.19 28.13 -31.27
CA ALA A 349 1.65 26.78 -31.45
C ALA A 349 1.03 26.26 -30.15
N ASN A 350 0.30 25.15 -30.22
CA ASN A 350 -0.07 24.38 -29.03
C ASN A 350 1.04 23.35 -28.72
N PRO A 351 1.76 23.49 -27.61
CA PRO A 351 2.65 22.43 -27.13
C PRO A 351 1.86 21.11 -26.98
N GLY A 352 2.39 20.00 -27.50
CA GLY A 352 1.72 18.70 -27.42
C GLY A 352 0.71 18.38 -28.51
N GLU A 353 0.55 19.25 -29.50
CA GLU A 353 -0.20 18.94 -30.72
C GLU A 353 0.57 17.96 -31.61
N CYS A 354 -0.10 16.93 -32.13
CA CYS A 354 0.53 15.94 -33.00
C CYS A 354 0.87 16.57 -34.36
N GLY A 355 1.94 16.09 -35.02
CA GLY A 355 2.39 16.62 -36.31
C GLY A 355 3.43 17.76 -36.24
N LEU A 356 3.89 18.14 -35.04
CA LEU A 356 4.89 19.20 -34.86
C LEU A 356 6.31 18.87 -35.39
N HIS A 357 6.59 17.61 -35.77
CA HIS A 357 7.89 17.21 -36.30
C HIS A 357 8.33 17.97 -37.58
N ASN A 358 7.36 18.47 -38.37
CA ASN A 358 7.60 19.29 -39.57
C ASN A 358 7.46 20.80 -39.32
N ALA A 359 7.30 21.23 -38.06
CA ALA A 359 7.14 22.64 -37.73
C ALA A 359 8.43 23.46 -37.91
N SER A 360 8.29 24.78 -37.97
CA SER A 360 9.43 25.68 -38.08
C SER A 360 10.33 25.64 -36.83
N ASP A 361 11.63 25.94 -36.99
CA ASP A 361 12.56 26.02 -35.84
C ASP A 361 12.10 27.03 -34.77
N ASN A 362 11.42 28.11 -35.17
CA ASN A 362 10.86 29.07 -34.22
C ASN A 362 9.72 28.46 -33.39
N THR A 363 8.84 27.70 -34.04
CA THR A 363 7.77 26.95 -33.39
C THR A 363 8.32 25.90 -32.43
N LEU A 364 9.32 25.12 -32.86
CA LEU A 364 9.94 24.09 -32.01
C LEU A 364 10.71 24.70 -30.82
N ARG A 365 11.32 25.87 -30.98
CA ARG A 365 11.92 26.62 -29.87
C ARG A 365 10.85 27.09 -28.88
N PHE A 366 9.72 27.60 -29.37
CA PHE A 366 8.58 27.97 -28.52
C PHE A 366 8.09 26.78 -27.71
N VAL A 367 7.86 25.63 -28.33
CA VAL A 367 7.43 24.40 -27.65
C VAL A 367 8.47 23.93 -26.63
N LYS A 368 9.77 24.01 -26.97
CA LYS A 368 10.87 23.67 -26.05
C LYS A 368 10.88 24.54 -24.78
N GLU A 369 10.38 25.76 -24.85
CA GLU A 369 10.38 26.73 -23.76
C GLU A 369 9.04 26.81 -23.01
N ASN A 370 7.95 26.30 -23.60
CA ASN A 370 6.59 26.37 -23.08
C ASN A 370 5.99 24.96 -22.95
N PHE A 371 6.45 24.18 -21.97
CA PHE A 371 6.02 22.78 -21.76
C PHE A 371 5.14 22.56 -20.52
N LEU A 372 5.00 23.57 -19.64
CA LEU A 372 4.20 23.48 -18.42
C LEU A 372 2.87 24.21 -18.63
N ALA A 373 1.74 23.49 -18.57
CA ALA A 373 0.42 24.10 -18.63
C ALA A 373 0.20 25.05 -17.44
N ASP A 374 -0.55 26.12 -17.67
CA ASP A 374 -0.79 27.13 -16.63
C ASP A 374 -1.80 26.67 -15.57
N GLU A 375 -2.89 26.05 -16.04
CA GLU A 375 -4.00 25.58 -15.21
C GLU A 375 -3.76 24.18 -14.64
N SER A 376 -4.43 23.90 -13.52
CA SER A 376 -4.49 22.57 -12.89
C SER A 376 -5.81 21.89 -13.25
N ILE A 377 -5.81 20.55 -13.33
CA ILE A 377 -7.05 19.79 -13.54
C ILE A 377 -7.83 19.70 -12.23
N LEU A 378 -9.15 19.88 -12.31
CA LEU A 378 -10.07 19.65 -11.20
C LEU A 378 -10.63 18.23 -11.22
N PRO A 379 -10.83 17.59 -10.05
CA PRO A 379 -11.45 16.28 -10.00
C PRO A 379 -12.92 16.35 -10.44
N VAL A 380 -13.47 15.20 -10.83
CA VAL A 380 -14.89 15.07 -11.20
C VAL A 380 -15.76 15.62 -10.08
N ASN A 381 -16.71 16.49 -10.42
CA ASN A 381 -17.59 17.21 -9.50
C ASN A 381 -16.88 18.09 -8.45
N GLN A 382 -15.56 18.31 -8.58
CA GLN A 382 -14.72 18.98 -7.57
C GLN A 382 -14.74 18.29 -6.19
N GLU A 383 -14.97 16.97 -6.18
CA GLU A 383 -15.12 16.17 -4.96
C GLU A 383 -14.03 15.09 -4.85
N LEU A 384 -13.65 14.77 -3.61
CA LEU A 384 -12.80 13.62 -3.30
C LEU A 384 -13.65 12.35 -3.32
N THR A 385 -13.24 11.35 -4.09
CA THR A 385 -13.97 10.09 -4.23
C THR A 385 -13.96 9.29 -2.93
N ILE A 386 -12.78 9.17 -2.30
CA ILE A 386 -12.58 8.51 -0.99
C ILE A 386 -11.56 9.33 -0.21
N VAL A 387 -11.81 9.55 1.08
CA VAL A 387 -10.83 10.09 2.02
C VAL A 387 -10.61 9.05 3.11
N SER A 388 -9.36 8.63 3.30
CA SER A 388 -9.01 7.69 4.36
C SER A 388 -8.07 8.35 5.37
N PRO A 389 -8.53 8.65 6.59
CA PRO A 389 -7.67 9.21 7.62
C PRO A 389 -6.68 8.17 8.16
N ASP A 390 -7.07 6.90 8.17
CA ASP A 390 -6.35 5.84 8.88
C ASP A 390 -5.47 4.99 7.97
N HIS A 391 -5.78 4.91 6.66
CA HIS A 391 -5.13 4.01 5.72
C HIS A 391 -4.23 4.74 4.73
N GLN A 392 -3.03 4.18 4.51
CA GLN A 392 -2.15 4.58 3.42
C GLN A 392 -2.33 3.60 2.27
N TYR A 393 -2.94 4.06 1.18
CA TYR A 393 -3.13 3.27 -0.02
C TYR A 393 -1.91 3.36 -0.92
N SER A 394 -1.46 2.21 -1.43
CA SER A 394 -0.30 2.09 -2.32
C SER A 394 -0.68 1.81 -3.76
N ASN A 395 -1.80 1.09 -3.99
CA ASN A 395 -2.20 0.69 -5.34
C ASN A 395 -3.71 0.74 -5.54
N ILE A 396 -4.13 0.98 -6.78
CA ILE A 396 -5.55 1.06 -7.18
C ILE A 396 -5.82 0.29 -8.48
N ALA A 397 -6.94 -0.44 -8.49
CA ALA A 397 -7.55 -0.96 -9.71
C ALA A 397 -9.05 -0.66 -9.70
N ALA A 398 -9.66 -0.52 -10.88
CA ALA A 398 -11.07 -0.18 -11.02
C ALA A 398 -11.74 -1.03 -12.10
N GLN A 399 -13.02 -1.37 -11.89
CA GLN A 399 -13.86 -1.97 -12.92
C GLN A 399 -15.31 -1.48 -12.82
N ARG A 400 -16.03 -1.60 -13.93
CA ARG A 400 -17.46 -1.36 -14.01
C ARG A 400 -18.21 -2.68 -13.88
N VAL A 401 -19.26 -2.69 -13.06
CA VAL A 401 -20.02 -3.90 -12.71
C VAL A 401 -21.50 -3.61 -12.92
N ARG A 402 -22.16 -4.45 -13.72
CA ARG A 402 -23.60 -4.34 -13.96
C ARG A 402 -24.36 -5.08 -12.87
N ALA A 403 -25.07 -4.35 -12.03
CA ALA A 403 -25.91 -4.93 -10.98
C ALA A 403 -27.16 -5.62 -11.56
N ALA A 404 -27.87 -6.40 -10.74
CA ALA A 404 -29.07 -7.15 -11.15
C ALA A 404 -30.18 -6.24 -11.72
N GLY A 405 -30.29 -5.01 -11.21
CA GLY A 405 -31.23 -3.99 -11.71
C GLY A 405 -30.82 -3.33 -13.04
N GLY A 406 -29.67 -3.70 -13.61
CA GLY A 406 -29.16 -3.16 -14.87
C GLY A 406 -28.41 -1.82 -14.77
N LYS A 407 -28.33 -1.22 -13.58
CA LYS A 407 -27.45 -0.06 -13.30
C LYS A 407 -26.00 -0.52 -13.19
N ASP A 408 -25.10 0.23 -13.81
CA ASP A 408 -23.67 0.01 -13.71
C ASP A 408 -23.08 0.78 -12.52
N TYR A 409 -22.19 0.12 -11.78
CA TYR A 409 -21.45 0.69 -10.66
C TYR A 409 -19.95 0.61 -10.92
N THR A 410 -19.20 1.57 -10.41
CA THR A 410 -17.74 1.48 -10.37
C THR A 410 -17.31 0.84 -9.05
N VAL A 411 -16.49 -0.20 -9.13
CA VAL A 411 -15.86 -0.85 -7.99
C VAL A 411 -14.36 -0.58 -8.02
N LEU A 412 -13.83 -0.08 -6.90
CA LEU A 412 -12.42 0.18 -6.67
C LEU A 412 -11.82 -0.91 -5.77
N TYR A 413 -10.59 -1.32 -6.10
CA TYR A 413 -9.74 -2.19 -5.29
C TYR A 413 -8.55 -1.38 -4.83
N LEU A 414 -8.42 -1.17 -3.52
CA LEU A 414 -7.40 -0.31 -2.93
C LEU A 414 -6.51 -1.14 -2.01
N LEU A 415 -5.23 -1.27 -2.36
CA LEU A 415 -4.26 -1.99 -1.53
C LEU A 415 -3.60 -1.01 -0.56
N THR A 416 -3.51 -1.38 0.73
CA THR A 416 -2.81 -0.60 1.75
C THR A 416 -1.35 -1.05 1.90
N GLU A 417 -0.49 -0.14 2.39
CA GLU A 417 0.90 -0.50 2.74
C GLU A 417 0.98 -1.55 3.88
N THR A 418 -0.06 -1.63 4.71
CA THR A 418 -0.20 -2.62 5.79
C THR A 418 -0.68 -3.99 5.31
N GLY A 419 -1.05 -4.13 4.03
CA GLY A 419 -1.39 -5.40 3.41
C GLY A 419 -2.86 -5.79 3.44
N TYR A 420 -3.74 -4.81 3.52
CA TYR A 420 -5.17 -4.98 3.36
C TYR A 420 -5.61 -4.54 1.97
N LEU A 421 -6.54 -5.28 1.38
CA LEU A 421 -7.22 -4.92 0.15
C LEU A 421 -8.64 -4.49 0.49
N HIS A 422 -8.97 -3.23 0.23
CA HIS A 422 -10.33 -2.72 0.36
C HIS A 422 -11.05 -2.84 -0.97
N LYS A 423 -12.23 -3.44 -0.95
CA LYS A 423 -13.17 -3.42 -2.08
C LYS A 423 -14.23 -2.37 -1.79
N ALA A 424 -14.30 -1.32 -2.61
CA ALA A 424 -15.23 -0.22 -2.44
C ALA A 424 -16.12 -0.03 -3.68
N VAL A 425 -17.42 0.18 -3.48
CA VAL A 425 -18.35 0.55 -4.55
C VAL A 425 -18.62 2.05 -4.49
N LEU A 426 -18.63 2.72 -5.64
CA LEU A 426 -19.00 4.12 -5.76
C LEU A 426 -20.51 4.24 -5.97
N LEU A 427 -21.17 4.91 -5.05
CA LEU A 427 -22.62 5.09 -5.01
C LEU A 427 -22.97 6.57 -5.18
N ASP A 428 -24.25 6.88 -5.40
CA ASP A 428 -24.70 8.27 -5.61
C ASP A 428 -24.46 9.15 -4.36
N LYS A 429 -24.42 8.56 -3.16
CA LYS A 429 -24.18 9.26 -1.88
C LYS A 429 -22.71 9.23 -1.41
N GLY A 430 -21.81 8.68 -2.21
CA GLY A 430 -20.39 8.51 -1.87
C GLY A 430 -19.94 7.04 -1.88
N ALA A 431 -18.66 6.81 -1.60
CA ALA A 431 -18.09 5.47 -1.61
C ALA A 431 -18.52 4.64 -0.39
N HIS A 432 -18.74 3.34 -0.61
CA HIS A 432 -18.99 2.35 0.44
C HIS A 432 -17.94 1.24 0.36
N ILE A 433 -17.19 1.02 1.44
CA ILE A 433 -16.25 -0.10 1.56
C ILE A 433 -17.05 -1.35 1.91
N ILE A 434 -17.10 -2.30 0.97
CA ILE A 434 -17.85 -3.55 1.08
C ILE A 434 -17.13 -4.53 2.02
N GLU A 435 -15.83 -4.70 1.81
CA GLU A 435 -15.02 -5.63 2.58
C GLU A 435 -13.55 -5.17 2.64
N GLU A 436 -12.88 -5.59 3.71
CA GLU A 436 -11.44 -5.48 3.93
C GLU A 436 -10.85 -6.90 3.98
N ILE A 437 -9.82 -7.15 3.18
CA ILE A 437 -9.21 -8.49 3.04
C ILE A 437 -7.74 -8.40 3.38
N GLN A 438 -7.29 -9.11 4.40
CA GLN A 438 -5.86 -9.21 4.72
C GLN A 438 -5.15 -10.09 3.69
N VAL A 439 -4.33 -9.48 2.83
CA VAL A 439 -3.55 -10.16 1.79
C VAL A 439 -2.20 -10.62 2.33
N PHE A 440 -1.57 -9.82 3.19
CA PHE A 440 -0.30 -10.14 3.85
C PHE A 440 -0.17 -9.39 5.17
N THR A 441 0.42 -10.02 6.18
CA THR A 441 0.46 -9.44 7.56
C THR A 441 1.68 -8.59 7.84
N LYS A 442 2.73 -8.69 7.02
CA LYS A 442 3.96 -7.91 7.17
C LYS A 442 4.03 -6.88 6.05
N PRO A 443 4.28 -5.59 6.33
CA PRO A 443 4.55 -4.61 5.28
C PRO A 443 5.69 -5.09 4.39
N GLN A 444 5.52 -5.02 3.07
CA GLN A 444 6.55 -5.45 2.12
C GLN A 444 6.65 -4.42 0.97
N PRO A 445 7.87 -4.14 0.48
CA PRO A 445 8.09 -3.12 -0.54
C PRO A 445 7.54 -3.55 -1.90
N VAL A 446 7.05 -2.58 -2.68
CA VAL A 446 6.55 -2.71 -4.07
C VAL A 446 5.54 -3.85 -4.24
N LYS A 447 4.26 -3.50 -4.22
CA LYS A 447 3.16 -4.40 -4.54
C LYS A 447 2.60 -4.01 -5.89
N ASN A 448 2.37 -5.01 -6.73
CA ASN A 448 1.68 -4.83 -8.00
C ASN A 448 0.26 -5.37 -7.81
N LEU A 449 -0.72 -4.57 -8.18
CA LEU A 449 -2.14 -4.90 -8.10
C LEU A 449 -2.67 -5.01 -9.53
N LEU A 450 -2.97 -6.24 -9.95
CA LEU A 450 -3.45 -6.53 -11.30
C LEU A 450 -4.87 -7.09 -11.24
N LEU A 451 -5.79 -6.45 -11.96
CA LEU A 451 -7.19 -6.86 -12.04
C LEU A 451 -7.45 -7.58 -13.36
N SER A 452 -7.93 -8.81 -13.29
CA SER A 452 -8.51 -9.53 -14.42
C SER A 452 -10.03 -9.49 -14.30
N VAL A 453 -10.66 -8.66 -15.13
CA VAL A 453 -12.12 -8.54 -15.16
C VAL A 453 -12.74 -9.83 -15.70
N THR A 454 -12.13 -10.44 -16.73
CA THR A 454 -12.70 -11.63 -17.40
C THR A 454 -12.65 -12.88 -16.52
N LYS A 455 -11.57 -13.06 -15.74
CA LYS A 455 -11.45 -14.19 -14.79
C LYS A 455 -12.08 -13.87 -13.44
N GLY A 456 -12.36 -12.60 -13.15
CA GLY A 456 -12.91 -12.14 -11.88
C GLY A 456 -11.92 -12.30 -10.73
N LEU A 457 -10.67 -11.88 -10.94
CA LEU A 457 -9.57 -12.03 -9.99
C LEU A 457 -8.78 -10.73 -9.81
N VAL A 458 -8.42 -10.44 -8.58
CA VAL A 458 -7.42 -9.44 -8.19
C VAL A 458 -6.16 -10.18 -7.77
N LEU A 459 -5.07 -9.93 -8.49
CA LEU A 459 -3.76 -10.54 -8.26
C LEU A 459 -2.84 -9.52 -7.58
N VAL A 460 -2.22 -9.92 -6.48
CA VAL A 460 -1.30 -9.06 -5.71
C VAL A 460 0.07 -9.72 -5.67
N GLY A 461 1.07 -9.04 -6.25
CA GLY A 461 2.47 -9.45 -6.18
C GLY A 461 3.05 -9.14 -4.80
N THR A 462 3.74 -10.10 -4.19
CA THR A 462 4.31 -9.97 -2.83
C THR A 462 5.77 -10.44 -2.78
N SER A 463 6.47 -10.16 -1.68
CA SER A 463 7.82 -10.67 -1.46
C SER A 463 7.86 -12.18 -1.27
N GLU A 464 6.73 -12.79 -0.91
CA GLU A 464 6.60 -14.22 -0.61
C GLU A 464 5.95 -15.02 -1.75
N GLY A 465 5.35 -14.37 -2.74
CA GLY A 465 4.58 -15.05 -3.78
C GLY A 465 3.50 -14.16 -4.39
N ILE A 466 2.41 -14.77 -4.83
CA ILE A 466 1.29 -14.08 -5.48
C ILE A 466 0.02 -14.42 -4.72
N ALA A 467 -0.69 -13.39 -4.26
CA ALA A 467 -2.01 -13.56 -3.68
C ALA A 467 -3.08 -13.38 -4.75
N SER A 468 -4.05 -14.28 -4.78
CA SER A 468 -5.20 -14.27 -5.68
C SER A 468 -6.47 -14.11 -4.87
N VAL A 469 -7.22 -13.05 -5.16
CA VAL A 469 -8.44 -12.66 -4.47
C VAL A 469 -9.56 -12.57 -5.50
N PRO A 470 -10.59 -13.44 -5.45
CA PRO A 470 -11.71 -13.31 -6.36
C PRO A 470 -12.45 -11.96 -6.19
N VAL A 471 -13.06 -11.45 -7.25
CA VAL A 471 -13.76 -10.14 -7.17
C VAL A 471 -15.02 -10.21 -6.31
N SER A 472 -15.59 -11.39 -6.08
CA SER A 472 -16.79 -11.65 -5.28
C SER A 472 -16.63 -12.91 -4.40
N ASN A 473 -17.32 -12.95 -3.26
CA ASN A 473 -17.44 -14.13 -2.40
C ASN A 473 -18.85 -14.22 -1.81
N CYS A 474 -19.85 -14.22 -2.68
CA CYS A 474 -21.25 -14.07 -2.28
C CYS A 474 -21.74 -15.15 -1.30
N SER A 475 -21.17 -16.36 -1.35
CA SER A 475 -21.48 -17.46 -0.43
C SER A 475 -21.13 -17.15 1.03
N TYR A 476 -20.31 -16.12 1.30
CA TYR A 476 -20.05 -15.62 2.64
C TYR A 476 -21.32 -15.07 3.30
N TYR A 477 -22.19 -14.43 2.51
CA TYR A 477 -23.44 -13.86 2.99
C TYR A 477 -24.51 -14.95 3.09
N SER A 478 -24.88 -15.28 4.32
CA SER A 478 -25.58 -16.52 4.61
C SER A 478 -27.10 -16.36 4.72
N SER A 479 -27.57 -15.11 4.70
CA SER A 479 -28.98 -14.72 4.76
C SER A 479 -29.29 -13.63 3.75
N CYS A 480 -30.58 -13.44 3.42
CA CYS A 480 -31.02 -12.37 2.52
C CYS A 480 -30.61 -10.99 3.05
N ALA A 481 -30.74 -10.79 4.37
CA ALA A 481 -30.36 -9.54 5.02
C ALA A 481 -28.86 -9.26 4.86
N GLU A 482 -27.99 -10.22 5.17
CA GLU A 482 -26.53 -10.09 4.99
C GLU A 482 -26.17 -9.80 3.52
N CYS A 483 -26.79 -10.50 2.57
CA CYS A 483 -26.52 -10.33 1.14
C CYS A 483 -26.88 -8.93 0.64
N VAL A 484 -28.00 -8.37 1.10
CA VAL A 484 -28.46 -7.02 0.72
C VAL A 484 -27.68 -5.93 1.47
N LEU A 485 -27.40 -6.11 2.76
CA LEU A 485 -26.62 -5.16 3.57
C LEU A 485 -25.17 -5.07 3.14
N ALA A 486 -24.61 -6.13 2.54
CA ALA A 486 -23.27 -6.10 1.96
C ALA A 486 -23.14 -5.10 0.80
N ARG A 487 -24.24 -4.77 0.12
CA ARG A 487 -24.30 -3.81 -1.00
C ARG A 487 -23.25 -4.10 -2.09
N ASP A 488 -22.91 -5.37 -2.25
CA ASP A 488 -21.93 -5.83 -3.22
C ASP A 488 -22.60 -5.95 -4.60
N PRO A 489 -22.20 -5.16 -5.62
CA PRO A 489 -22.82 -5.20 -6.94
C PRO A 489 -22.66 -6.55 -7.65
N PHE A 490 -21.73 -7.40 -7.22
CA PHE A 490 -21.56 -8.76 -7.74
C PHE A 490 -22.55 -9.77 -7.14
N CYS A 491 -23.11 -9.47 -5.98
CA CYS A 491 -23.88 -10.44 -5.20
C CYS A 491 -25.36 -10.06 -5.13
N GLY A 492 -26.21 -11.08 -5.19
CA GLY A 492 -27.63 -10.92 -4.97
C GLY A 492 -28.29 -12.17 -4.41
N TRP A 493 -29.46 -11.99 -3.78
CA TRP A 493 -30.18 -13.07 -3.13
C TRP A 493 -31.08 -13.82 -4.10
N ASP A 494 -30.76 -15.09 -4.37
CA ASP A 494 -31.64 -15.98 -5.15
C ASP A 494 -32.74 -16.54 -4.23
N LEU A 495 -33.98 -16.13 -4.49
CA LEU A 495 -35.15 -16.57 -3.73
C LEU A 495 -35.42 -18.08 -3.84
N SER A 496 -35.07 -18.69 -4.97
CA SER A 496 -35.30 -20.11 -5.24
C SER A 496 -34.27 -20.98 -4.50
N ARG A 497 -33.00 -20.58 -4.55
CA ARG A 497 -31.91 -21.29 -3.86
C ARG A 497 -31.80 -20.94 -2.38
N ARG A 498 -32.44 -19.83 -1.95
CA ARG A 498 -32.32 -19.26 -0.60
C ARG A 498 -30.86 -19.06 -0.22
N ALA A 499 -30.09 -18.51 -1.15
CA ALA A 499 -28.66 -18.29 -1.01
C ALA A 499 -28.25 -17.00 -1.70
N CYS A 500 -27.21 -16.35 -1.18
CA CYS A 500 -26.56 -15.25 -1.86
C CYS A 500 -25.64 -15.81 -2.94
N VAL A 501 -25.84 -15.38 -4.18
CA VAL A 501 -25.16 -15.90 -5.37
C VAL A 501 -24.56 -14.77 -6.17
N ASP A 502 -23.61 -15.13 -7.03
CA ASP A 502 -23.05 -14.21 -8.01
C ASP A 502 -24.10 -13.93 -9.12
N ILE A 503 -24.28 -12.66 -9.48
CA ILE A 503 -25.31 -12.23 -10.44
C ILE A 503 -25.02 -12.73 -11.85
N ASP A 504 -23.76 -12.97 -12.20
CA ASP A 504 -23.43 -13.57 -13.50
C ASP A 504 -23.89 -15.03 -13.60
N SER A 505 -24.11 -15.70 -12.47
CA SER A 505 -24.59 -17.08 -12.44
C SER A 505 -26.12 -17.20 -12.54
N VAL A 506 -26.88 -16.16 -12.16
CA VAL A 506 -28.35 -16.14 -12.17
C VAL A 506 -28.83 -14.69 -12.36
N ARG A 507 -29.52 -14.40 -13.47
CA ARG A 507 -30.04 -13.04 -13.75
C ARG A 507 -31.53 -12.85 -13.43
N GLU A 508 -32.29 -13.94 -13.29
CA GLU A 508 -33.73 -13.88 -13.05
C GLU A 508 -34.07 -14.12 -11.56
N ASN A 509 -35.00 -13.34 -11.01
CA ASN A 509 -35.50 -13.46 -9.63
C ASN A 509 -34.45 -13.28 -8.51
N VAL A 510 -33.41 -12.49 -8.77
CA VAL A 510 -32.41 -12.11 -7.77
C VAL A 510 -32.80 -10.79 -7.10
N GLY A 511 -32.86 -10.81 -5.77
CA GLY A 511 -33.07 -9.62 -4.97
C GLY A 511 -31.75 -8.92 -4.64
N GLN A 512 -31.60 -7.65 -5.02
CA GLN A 512 -30.41 -6.85 -4.73
C GLN A 512 -30.79 -5.37 -4.55
N ASP A 513 -30.11 -4.67 -3.64
CA ASP A 513 -30.17 -3.21 -3.52
C ASP A 513 -28.79 -2.64 -3.13
N VAL A 514 -28.03 -2.20 -4.14
CA VAL A 514 -26.66 -1.67 -3.97
C VAL A 514 -26.68 -0.22 -3.44
N GLU A 515 -27.64 0.61 -3.86
CA GLU A 515 -27.74 2.03 -3.44
C GLU A 515 -28.26 2.21 -2.02
N GLY A 516 -29.23 1.40 -1.63
CA GLY A 516 -29.94 1.58 -0.36
C GLY A 516 -29.55 0.55 0.69
N GLY A 517 -29.21 -0.68 0.31
CA GLY A 517 -29.12 -1.81 1.25
C GLY A 517 -30.46 -2.11 1.95
N ASN A 518 -31.59 -1.91 1.28
CA ASN A 518 -32.92 -1.98 1.87
C ASN A 518 -33.45 -3.43 1.99
N VAL A 519 -33.17 -4.05 3.12
CA VAL A 519 -33.55 -5.44 3.42
C VAL A 519 -35.07 -5.65 3.36
N SER A 520 -35.87 -4.70 3.83
CA SER A 520 -37.32 -4.88 3.96
C SER A 520 -38.05 -4.93 2.61
N GLU A 521 -37.53 -4.20 1.62
CA GLU A 521 -38.09 -4.20 0.27
C GLU A 521 -37.71 -5.43 -0.53
N VAL A 522 -36.44 -5.87 -0.40
CA VAL A 522 -35.87 -6.97 -1.17
C VAL A 522 -36.25 -8.33 -0.57
N CYS A 523 -36.10 -8.49 0.75
CA CYS A 523 -36.27 -9.77 1.44
C CYS A 523 -37.73 -10.06 1.84
N LYS A 524 -38.72 -9.63 1.04
CA LYS A 524 -40.15 -9.70 1.40
C LYS A 524 -40.60 -11.12 1.79
N PRO A 525 -41.38 -11.27 2.87
CA PRO A 525 -41.92 -12.55 3.34
C PRO A 525 -43.08 -13.05 2.46
N ARG A 526 -42.86 -13.31 1.17
CA ARG A 526 -43.94 -13.74 0.27
C ARG A 526 -44.29 -15.24 0.29
N LEU A 527 -43.63 -16.05 1.11
CA LEU A 527 -44.06 -17.42 1.42
C LEU A 527 -43.88 -17.65 2.92
N ARG A 528 -44.86 -18.32 3.56
CA ARG A 528 -44.93 -18.70 5.00
C ARG A 528 -43.81 -19.67 5.46
N SER A 529 -42.64 -19.57 4.86
CA SER A 529 -41.47 -20.42 5.08
C SER A 529 -40.20 -19.55 4.97
N PHE A 530 -40.21 -18.35 5.56
CA PHE A 530 -38.96 -17.69 5.93
C PHE A 530 -38.37 -18.49 7.08
N SER A 531 -37.59 -19.52 6.74
CA SER A 531 -36.56 -19.98 7.65
C SER A 531 -35.50 -18.90 7.64
N LEU A 532 -35.70 -17.80 8.41
CA LEU A 532 -34.55 -17.17 9.04
C LEU A 532 -33.79 -18.34 9.65
N LYS A 533 -32.49 -18.49 9.37
CA LYS A 533 -31.68 -19.37 10.20
C LYS A 533 -32.04 -19.02 11.63
N SER A 534 -32.53 -20.01 12.39
CA SER A 534 -32.82 -19.79 13.80
C SER A 534 -31.53 -19.22 14.39
N PRO A 535 -31.59 -18.06 15.06
CA PRO A 535 -30.38 -17.45 15.61
C PRO A 535 -29.66 -18.49 16.46
N ALA A 536 -28.33 -18.53 16.36
CA ALA A 536 -27.55 -19.51 17.08
C ALA A 536 -27.90 -19.40 18.58
N SER A 537 -28.27 -20.53 19.18
CA SER A 537 -28.79 -20.56 20.54
C SER A 537 -27.89 -21.36 21.45
N GLU A 538 -27.58 -20.83 22.63
CA GLU A 538 -26.70 -21.48 23.60
C GLU A 538 -27.33 -21.52 24.99
N LEU A 539 -27.27 -22.69 25.63
CA LEU A 539 -27.71 -22.90 27.01
C LEU A 539 -26.51 -22.74 27.94
N VAL A 540 -26.55 -21.73 28.82
CA VAL A 540 -25.47 -21.42 29.75
C VAL A 540 -25.93 -21.80 31.16
N TYR A 541 -25.24 -22.76 31.78
CA TYR A 541 -25.52 -23.21 33.14
C TYR A 541 -24.62 -22.49 34.15
N VAL A 542 -25.22 -21.82 35.12
CA VAL A 542 -24.52 -20.98 36.10
C VAL A 542 -24.89 -21.33 37.53
N SER A 543 -23.96 -21.17 38.46
CA SER A 543 -24.25 -21.12 39.89
C SER A 543 -24.64 -19.70 40.27
N LEU A 544 -25.46 -19.53 41.31
CA LEU A 544 -25.75 -18.19 41.83
C LEU A 544 -24.45 -17.55 42.35
N ASN A 545 -24.31 -16.25 42.15
CA ASN A 545 -23.13 -15.42 42.41
C ASN A 545 -21.90 -15.74 41.53
N GLU A 546 -22.08 -16.50 40.44
CA GLU A 546 -21.06 -16.66 39.39
C GLU A 546 -21.12 -15.47 38.42
N VAL A 547 -19.96 -15.02 37.91
CA VAL A 547 -19.92 -14.00 36.85
C VAL A 547 -20.21 -14.68 35.52
N VAL A 548 -21.25 -14.21 34.84
CA VAL A 548 -21.64 -14.66 33.50
C VAL A 548 -21.04 -13.71 32.48
N HIS A 549 -20.50 -14.26 31.40
CA HIS A 549 -19.99 -13.50 30.26
C HIS A 549 -20.56 -14.11 28.98
N LEU A 550 -21.36 -13.32 28.26
CA LEU A 550 -22.01 -13.71 27.01
C LEU A 550 -21.34 -12.97 25.87
N ARG A 551 -20.80 -13.70 24.88
CA ARG A 551 -20.18 -13.08 23.71
C ARG A 551 -21.24 -12.68 22.69
N CYS A 552 -20.97 -11.65 21.91
CA CYS A 552 -21.75 -11.39 20.71
C CYS A 552 -20.81 -11.23 19.53
N PRO A 553 -20.75 -12.20 18.60
CA PRO A 553 -19.90 -12.06 17.43
C PRO A 553 -20.48 -10.96 16.52
N ALA A 554 -19.69 -9.93 16.23
CA ALA A 554 -20.06 -8.94 15.22
C ALA A 554 -19.92 -9.56 13.82
N ALA A 555 -20.99 -9.55 13.02
CA ALA A 555 -20.94 -9.98 11.62
C ALA A 555 -20.50 -8.84 10.66
N SER A 556 -20.73 -7.59 11.06
CA SER A 556 -20.40 -6.38 10.31
C SER A 556 -19.77 -5.35 11.25
N HIS A 557 -18.72 -4.66 10.79
CA HIS A 557 -18.08 -3.57 11.53
C HIS A 557 -18.90 -2.28 11.51
N LEU A 558 -19.91 -2.19 10.64
CA LEU A 558 -20.82 -1.04 10.56
C LEU A 558 -22.08 -1.23 11.43
N ALA A 559 -22.31 -2.45 11.92
CA ALA A 559 -23.46 -2.76 12.75
C ALA A 559 -23.29 -2.30 14.20
N GLN A 560 -24.35 -1.72 14.76
CA GLN A 560 -24.42 -1.42 16.18
C GLN A 560 -25.01 -2.60 16.96
N LEU A 561 -24.25 -3.12 17.93
CA LEU A 561 -24.67 -4.24 18.77
C LEU A 561 -25.43 -3.75 20.00
N HIS A 562 -26.59 -4.34 20.25
CA HIS A 562 -27.36 -4.14 21.47
C HIS A 562 -27.87 -5.46 22.02
N TRP A 563 -28.11 -5.47 23.32
CA TRP A 563 -28.65 -6.61 24.03
C TRP A 563 -30.09 -6.34 24.42
N GLU A 564 -30.95 -7.32 24.18
CA GLU A 564 -32.34 -7.32 24.60
C GLU A 564 -32.60 -8.49 25.56
N ARG A 565 -33.45 -8.26 26.55
CA ARG A 565 -33.92 -9.30 27.46
C ARG A 565 -35.43 -9.27 27.52
N LEU A 566 -36.04 -10.43 27.30
CA LEU A 566 -37.49 -10.57 27.38
C LEU A 566 -37.96 -10.24 28.81
N ASN A 567 -38.89 -9.28 28.91
CA ASN A 567 -39.52 -8.83 30.16
C ASN A 567 -38.61 -8.08 31.16
N SER A 568 -37.43 -7.60 30.77
CA SER A 568 -36.58 -6.76 31.62
C SER A 568 -35.65 -5.88 30.78
N GLN A 569 -35.40 -4.64 31.22
CA GLN A 569 -34.36 -3.83 30.59
C GLN A 569 -32.97 -4.19 31.10
N ILE A 570 -31.97 -4.04 30.23
CA ILE A 570 -30.56 -4.20 30.57
C ILE A 570 -30.07 -2.85 31.12
N SER A 571 -29.93 -2.79 32.44
CA SER A 571 -29.47 -1.58 33.15
C SER A 571 -27.95 -1.59 33.33
N PRO A 572 -27.24 -0.47 33.11
CA PRO A 572 -25.79 -0.37 33.33
C PRO A 572 -25.37 -0.56 34.80
N LYS A 573 -26.32 -0.61 35.75
CA LYS A 573 -26.05 -0.90 37.16
C LYS A 573 -25.84 -2.39 37.46
N ILE A 574 -26.40 -3.27 36.62
CA ILE A 574 -26.40 -4.74 36.81
C ILE A 574 -25.54 -5.42 35.74
N TYR A 575 -25.48 -4.80 34.56
CA TYR A 575 -24.85 -5.35 33.37
C TYR A 575 -23.72 -4.44 32.91
N MET A 576 -22.62 -5.06 32.48
CA MET A 576 -21.47 -4.40 31.89
C MET A 576 -21.33 -4.87 30.45
N GLN A 577 -21.49 -3.94 29.50
CA GLN A 577 -21.24 -4.19 28.10
C GLN A 577 -19.80 -3.76 27.76
N HIS A 578 -19.07 -4.63 27.09
CA HIS A 578 -17.68 -4.39 26.67
C HIS A 578 -17.62 -3.81 25.26
N GLU A 579 -16.46 -3.26 24.88
CA GLU A 579 -16.23 -2.69 23.53
C GLU A 579 -16.37 -3.73 22.41
N ASP A 580 -16.08 -5.00 22.69
CA ASP A 580 -16.27 -6.11 21.74
C ASP A 580 -17.74 -6.54 21.60
N GLY A 581 -18.68 -5.82 22.24
CA GLY A 581 -20.11 -6.12 22.24
C GLY A 581 -20.55 -7.21 23.21
N SER A 582 -19.64 -7.82 23.97
CA SER A 582 -19.99 -8.85 24.96
C SER A 582 -20.70 -8.26 26.19
N LEU A 583 -21.47 -9.10 26.90
CA LEU A 583 -22.25 -8.72 28.08
C LEU A 583 -21.80 -9.52 29.30
N SER A 584 -21.47 -8.83 30.39
CA SER A 584 -21.10 -9.42 31.67
C SER A 584 -22.03 -9.02 32.81
N PHE A 585 -22.38 -9.95 33.69
CA PHE A 585 -23.22 -9.71 34.87
C PHE A 585 -23.08 -10.81 35.93
N LEU A 586 -23.56 -10.56 37.15
CA LEU A 586 -23.61 -11.56 38.22
C LEU A 586 -24.88 -12.43 38.12
N ALA A 587 -24.73 -13.75 38.21
CA ALA A 587 -25.84 -14.69 38.22
C ALA A 587 -26.66 -14.57 39.52
N THR A 588 -27.89 -14.09 39.40
CA THR A 588 -28.88 -13.92 40.48
C THR A 588 -30.21 -14.45 39.96
N PRO A 589 -31.19 -14.78 40.82
CA PRO A 589 -32.51 -15.20 40.35
C PRO A 589 -33.15 -14.20 39.37
N SER A 590 -32.89 -12.90 39.58
CA SER A 590 -33.34 -11.81 38.71
C SER A 590 -32.58 -11.69 37.39
N THR A 591 -31.40 -12.28 37.23
CA THR A 591 -30.58 -12.23 35.99
C THR A 591 -30.57 -13.55 35.22
N LEU A 592 -31.32 -14.57 35.67
CA LEU A 592 -31.57 -15.78 34.87
C LEU A 592 -32.61 -15.51 33.77
N GLY A 593 -32.51 -16.20 32.63
CA GLY A 593 -33.48 -16.07 31.55
C GLY A 593 -32.83 -15.99 30.17
N GLN A 594 -33.60 -15.47 29.22
CA GLN A 594 -33.21 -15.39 27.82
C GLN A 594 -32.63 -14.02 27.48
N TYR A 595 -31.48 -14.01 26.83
CA TYR A 595 -30.77 -12.82 26.35
C TYR A 595 -30.61 -12.92 24.84
N LEU A 596 -30.89 -11.83 24.14
CA LEU A 596 -30.77 -11.73 22.69
C LEU A 596 -29.66 -10.72 22.39
N CYS A 597 -28.67 -11.13 21.60
CA CYS A 597 -27.78 -10.16 20.96
C CYS A 597 -28.34 -9.79 19.60
N GLN A 598 -28.52 -8.50 19.37
CA GLN A 598 -29.08 -7.94 18.15
C GLN A 598 -28.10 -6.94 17.51
N ALA A 599 -27.99 -7.01 16.19
CA ALA A 599 -27.28 -6.05 15.37
C ALA A 599 -28.29 -5.13 14.68
N VAL A 600 -28.04 -3.82 14.71
CA VAL A 600 -28.76 -2.84 13.89
C VAL A 600 -27.81 -2.27 12.86
N GLU A 601 -28.17 -2.42 11.59
CA GLU A 601 -27.45 -1.83 10.47
C GLU A 601 -28.44 -1.30 9.45
N ASN A 602 -28.25 -0.06 9.02
CA ASN A 602 -29.12 0.59 8.03
C ASN A 602 -30.63 0.51 8.37
N GLY A 603 -30.96 0.61 9.66
CA GLY A 603 -32.34 0.51 10.17
C GLY A 603 -32.92 -0.92 10.22
N PHE A 604 -32.19 -1.94 9.77
CA PHE A 604 -32.58 -3.34 9.90
C PHE A 604 -32.02 -3.95 11.20
N THR A 605 -32.86 -4.66 11.95
CA THR A 605 -32.47 -5.35 13.18
C THR A 605 -32.44 -6.86 12.98
N GLN A 606 -31.29 -7.47 13.26
CA GLN A 606 -31.07 -8.91 13.18
C GLN A 606 -30.64 -9.47 14.52
N THR A 607 -31.31 -10.53 15.00
CA THR A 607 -30.83 -11.30 16.15
C THR A 607 -29.67 -12.20 15.71
N LEU A 608 -28.48 -11.97 16.24
CA LEU A 608 -27.29 -12.76 15.93
C LEU A 608 -27.20 -14.02 16.79
N TYR A 609 -27.52 -13.88 18.08
CA TYR A 609 -27.34 -14.96 19.05
C TYR A 609 -28.40 -14.90 20.16
N VAL A 610 -28.77 -16.07 20.68
CA VAL A 610 -29.75 -16.23 21.75
C VAL A 610 -29.15 -17.06 22.88
N TYR A 611 -28.98 -16.45 24.04
CA TYR A 611 -28.46 -17.13 25.24
C TYR A 611 -29.60 -17.45 26.20
N GLN A 612 -29.66 -18.70 26.66
CA GLN A 612 -30.57 -19.13 27.72
C GLN A 612 -29.76 -19.44 28.97
N VAL A 613 -29.78 -18.52 29.94
CA VAL A 613 -29.04 -18.66 31.20
C VAL A 613 -29.91 -19.35 32.25
N ARG A 614 -29.46 -20.50 32.74
CA ARG A 614 -30.18 -21.32 33.73
C ARG A 614 -29.29 -21.67 34.92
N GLN A 615 -29.92 -21.82 36.09
CA GLN A 615 -29.22 -22.29 37.27
C GLN A 615 -28.84 -23.78 37.12
N LYS A 616 -27.63 -24.16 37.53
CA LYS A 616 -27.24 -25.57 37.70
C LYS A 616 -28.13 -26.22 38.76
N SER A 617 -28.89 -27.25 38.38
CA SER A 617 -29.61 -28.08 39.34
C SER A 617 -28.60 -28.98 40.07
N ASN A 618 -28.48 -28.85 41.40
CA ASN A 618 -27.82 -29.88 42.20
C ASN A 618 -28.67 -31.17 42.13
N PRO A 619 -28.09 -32.35 41.88
CA PRO A 619 -28.84 -33.59 42.03
C PRO A 619 -29.16 -33.76 43.52
N THR A 620 -30.40 -33.44 43.90
CA THR A 620 -30.89 -33.69 45.26
C THR A 620 -31.05 -35.19 45.45
N VAL A 621 -30.31 -35.70 46.44
CA VAL A 621 -30.44 -37.02 47.07
C VAL A 621 -31.92 -37.36 47.25
N GLN A 622 -32.37 -38.47 46.65
CA GLN A 622 -33.70 -39.03 46.87
C GLN A 622 -33.88 -39.41 48.36
N PRO A 623 -35.03 -39.09 48.99
CA PRO A 623 -35.37 -39.63 50.30
C PRO A 623 -35.57 -41.14 50.20
N SER A 624 -34.95 -41.89 51.10
CA SER A 624 -35.04 -43.35 51.21
C SER A 624 -36.47 -43.81 51.50
N THR A 625 -36.98 -44.71 50.65
CA THR A 625 -38.17 -45.52 50.91
C THR A 625 -37.89 -46.55 52.02
N PRO A 626 -38.82 -46.79 52.96
CA PRO A 626 -38.65 -47.83 53.97
C PRO A 626 -39.00 -49.21 53.37
N SER A 627 -37.99 -50.08 53.23
CA SER A 627 -38.19 -51.48 52.82
C SER A 627 -38.57 -52.35 54.03
N ARG A 628 -39.73 -53.01 53.91
CA ARG A 628 -40.23 -54.09 54.78
C ARG A 628 -39.34 -55.35 54.67
N PRO A 629 -39.19 -56.17 55.72
CA PRO A 629 -38.09 -57.13 55.83
C PRO A 629 -38.35 -58.46 55.13
N GLN A 630 -37.28 -59.06 54.60
CA GLN A 630 -37.24 -60.49 54.30
C GLN A 630 -35.97 -61.15 54.86
N ILE A 631 -36.17 -62.41 55.19
CA ILE A 631 -35.47 -63.26 56.16
C ILE A 631 -34.52 -64.21 55.43
N THR A 632 -33.31 -64.41 56.00
CA THR A 632 -32.34 -65.53 55.82
C THR A 632 -31.69 -65.73 54.44
N ARG A 633 -30.45 -66.24 54.29
CA ARG A 633 -29.58 -67.07 55.16
C ARG A 633 -28.11 -67.00 54.66
N THR A 634 -27.19 -66.85 55.62
CA THR A 634 -25.85 -67.48 55.79
C THR A 634 -24.95 -67.77 54.57
N SER A 635 -23.70 -67.26 54.62
CA SER A 635 -22.50 -68.08 54.92
C SER A 635 -21.20 -67.24 54.99
N GLU A 636 -20.61 -67.26 56.20
CA GLU A 636 -19.20 -67.19 56.62
C GLU A 636 -18.07 -66.68 55.69
N SER A 637 -17.25 -65.75 56.23
CA SER A 637 -15.85 -66.00 56.66
C SER A 637 -14.98 -64.74 56.51
N GLY A 638 -14.12 -64.44 57.52
CA GLY A 638 -12.92 -63.62 57.29
C GLY A 638 -12.64 -62.46 58.25
N ARG A 639 -12.17 -62.82 59.44
CA ARG A 639 -11.59 -62.08 60.58
C ARG A 639 -10.52 -60.97 60.30
N GLY A 640 -10.48 -59.96 61.20
CA GLY A 640 -9.31 -59.12 61.60
C GLY A 640 -9.65 -57.62 61.67
N SER A 641 -9.94 -56.96 62.81
CA SER A 641 -9.14 -56.68 64.04
C SER A 641 -7.79 -56.03 63.69
N THR A 642 -7.34 -54.86 64.19
CA THR A 642 -7.67 -54.06 65.38
C THR A 642 -6.88 -52.74 65.30
N ASP A 643 -7.38 -51.71 66.00
CA ASP A 643 -6.62 -50.69 66.75
C ASP A 643 -5.68 -49.72 66.00
N ALA A 644 -5.42 -48.50 66.46
CA ALA A 644 -5.91 -47.64 67.52
C ALA A 644 -5.24 -46.27 67.25
N THR A 645 -5.97 -45.15 67.24
CA THR A 645 -5.99 -44.17 68.37
C THR A 645 -4.60 -43.53 68.60
N THR A 646 -4.38 -42.22 68.67
CA THR A 646 -5.13 -41.21 69.44
C THR A 646 -4.46 -39.83 69.31
N LYS A 647 -5.25 -38.78 69.61
CA LYS A 647 -4.91 -37.41 70.04
C LYS A 647 -4.70 -36.39 68.91
N GLY A 648 -5.35 -35.24 68.89
CA GLY A 648 -6.27 -34.62 69.84
C GLY A 648 -6.17 -33.10 69.72
N VAL A 649 -7.31 -32.47 69.43
CA VAL A 649 -7.82 -31.20 70.00
C VAL A 649 -6.87 -29.98 69.97
N THR A 650 -7.18 -28.94 69.19
CA THR A 650 -7.90 -27.69 69.59
C THR A 650 -7.70 -26.60 68.51
N THR A 651 -8.79 -26.07 67.96
CA THR A 651 -8.95 -24.73 67.35
C THR A 651 -8.64 -23.60 68.37
N PRO A 652 -8.39 -22.31 68.03
CA PRO A 652 -9.14 -21.54 67.03
C PRO A 652 -8.41 -20.34 66.33
N GLN A 653 -9.15 -19.69 65.42
CA GLN A 653 -9.05 -18.28 64.97
C GLN A 653 -7.74 -17.74 64.37
N THR A 654 -7.77 -17.43 63.06
CA THR A 654 -7.55 -16.10 62.43
C THR A 654 -7.19 -16.30 60.95
N LYS A 655 -8.11 -16.03 60.02
CA LYS A 655 -7.79 -15.81 58.59
C LYS A 655 -8.83 -14.88 57.95
N ASP A 656 -8.83 -13.62 58.38
CA ASP A 656 -9.52 -12.52 57.67
C ASP A 656 -8.55 -11.42 57.20
N GLU A 657 -7.23 -11.65 57.30
CA GLU A 657 -6.18 -10.70 56.86
C GLU A 657 -5.41 -11.16 55.61
N THR A 658 -5.62 -12.39 55.12
CA THR A 658 -4.82 -12.95 54.02
C THR A 658 -5.40 -12.69 52.63
N VAL A 659 -6.70 -12.38 52.52
CA VAL A 659 -7.36 -12.12 51.22
C VAL A 659 -7.22 -10.67 50.78
N ARG A 660 -7.21 -9.72 51.73
CA ARG A 660 -6.97 -8.30 51.45
C ARG A 660 -5.52 -8.01 51.03
N LYS A 661 -4.57 -8.85 51.45
CA LYS A 661 -3.14 -8.75 51.08
C LYS A 661 -2.83 -9.33 49.69
N TYR A 662 -3.67 -10.20 49.14
CA TYR A 662 -3.50 -10.77 47.80
C TYR A 662 -4.13 -9.92 46.68
N MET A 663 -5.09 -9.05 46.99
CA MET A 663 -5.66 -8.10 46.03
C MET A 663 -4.79 -6.83 45.87
N ASP A 664 -4.12 -6.35 46.93
CA ASP A 664 -3.20 -5.18 46.87
C ASP A 664 -1.90 -5.48 46.08
N ILE A 665 -1.44 -6.73 46.03
CA ILE A 665 -0.27 -7.13 45.24
C ILE A 665 -0.58 -7.13 43.73
N ARG A 666 -1.84 -7.41 43.35
CA ARG A 666 -2.25 -7.47 41.93
C ARG A 666 -2.51 -6.08 41.36
N GLU A 667 -3.03 -5.13 42.15
CA GLU A 667 -3.15 -3.72 41.75
C GLU A 667 -1.78 -3.03 41.62
N ARG A 668 -0.78 -3.38 42.45
CA ARG A 668 0.59 -2.86 42.30
C ARG A 668 1.36 -3.41 41.10
N GLN A 669 1.00 -4.59 40.59
CA GLN A 669 1.62 -5.16 39.39
C GLN A 669 1.01 -4.67 38.07
N LEU A 670 -0.24 -4.19 38.08
CA LEU A 670 -0.90 -3.62 36.89
C LEU A 670 -0.56 -2.14 36.64
N LEU A 671 -0.01 -1.42 37.61
CA LEU A 671 0.51 -0.06 37.46
C LEU A 671 1.97 0.01 36.97
N ALA A 672 2.66 -1.12 36.81
CA ALA A 672 4.08 -1.18 36.43
C ALA A 672 4.33 -1.35 34.91
N LYS A 673 3.32 -1.15 34.07
CA LYS A 673 3.44 -1.32 32.60
C LYS A 673 2.99 -0.10 31.81
N ASN A 674 3.37 1.09 32.28
CA ASN A 674 3.50 2.26 31.43
C ASN A 674 4.99 2.58 31.30
N PRO A 675 5.56 2.71 30.08
CA PRO A 675 6.96 3.08 29.93
C PRO A 675 7.17 4.47 30.54
N SER A 676 7.88 4.55 31.66
CA SER A 676 8.17 5.82 32.30
C SER A 676 9.16 6.59 31.43
N TYR A 677 8.70 7.68 30.83
CA TYR A 677 9.49 8.69 30.11
C TYR A 677 10.77 9.11 30.86
N LEU A 678 10.78 8.99 32.19
CA LEU A 678 11.92 9.26 33.05
C LEU A 678 13.14 8.35 32.84
N GLN A 679 12.95 7.06 32.50
CA GLN A 679 14.09 6.17 32.27
C GLN A 679 14.81 6.49 30.95
N GLU A 680 14.04 6.75 29.90
CA GLU A 680 14.54 7.23 28.60
C GLU A 680 15.24 8.59 28.76
N LEU A 681 14.65 9.52 29.53
CA LEU A 681 15.23 10.84 29.79
C LEU A 681 16.57 10.76 30.55
N VAL A 682 16.69 9.84 31.51
CA VAL A 682 17.95 9.61 32.25
C VAL A 682 19.01 9.04 31.30
N VAL A 683 18.66 8.08 30.45
CA VAL A 683 19.60 7.49 29.47
C VAL A 683 20.07 8.54 28.47
N VAL A 684 19.16 9.35 27.91
CA VAL A 684 19.50 10.43 26.97
C VAL A 684 20.36 11.50 27.66
N SER A 685 20.06 11.85 28.91
CA SER A 685 20.86 12.83 29.67
C SER A 685 22.27 12.34 29.96
N VAL A 686 22.44 11.05 30.28
CA VAL A 686 23.76 10.43 30.50
C VAL A 686 24.55 10.37 29.19
N LEU A 687 23.91 9.99 28.08
CA LEU A 687 24.56 9.97 26.76
C LEU A 687 24.98 11.37 26.28
N LEU A 688 24.16 12.38 26.55
CA LEU A 688 24.49 13.78 26.24
C LEU A 688 25.69 14.26 27.07
N ALA A 689 25.71 13.95 28.37
CA ALA A 689 26.83 14.29 29.25
C ALA A 689 28.13 13.60 28.82
N LEU A 690 28.06 12.33 28.39
CA LEU A 690 29.21 11.60 27.84
C LEU A 690 29.71 12.22 26.54
N CYS A 691 28.81 12.61 25.61
CA CYS A 691 29.19 13.30 24.38
C CYS A 691 29.87 14.66 24.65
N ILE A 692 29.33 15.45 25.57
CA ILE A 692 29.92 16.76 25.94
C ILE A 692 31.30 16.55 26.57
N SER A 693 31.46 15.51 27.41
CA SER A 693 32.77 15.17 28.01
C SER A 693 33.80 14.73 26.95
N ALA A 694 33.37 13.95 25.95
CA ALA A 694 34.22 13.55 24.82
C ALA A 694 34.63 14.75 23.96
N LEU A 695 33.70 15.67 23.68
CA LEU A 695 34.01 16.89 22.94
C LEU A 695 34.97 17.81 23.70
N LEU A 696 34.78 17.96 25.02
CA LEU A 696 35.69 18.74 25.86
C LEU A 696 37.09 18.11 25.96
N THR A 697 37.19 16.78 26.05
CA THR A 697 38.49 16.10 26.06
C THR A 697 39.20 16.21 24.71
N ILE A 698 38.49 16.11 23.59
CA ILE A 698 39.04 16.35 22.24
C ILE A 698 39.48 17.82 22.08
N ALA A 699 38.68 18.77 22.59
CA ALA A 699 39.03 20.19 22.58
C ALA A 699 40.29 20.46 23.44
N LEU A 700 40.39 19.88 24.63
CA LEU A 700 41.57 20.01 25.50
C LEU A 700 42.81 19.31 24.90
N PHE A 701 42.63 18.17 24.23
CA PHE A 701 43.72 17.46 23.56
C PHE A 701 44.25 18.24 22.35
N SER A 702 43.35 18.80 21.53
CA SER A 702 43.72 19.66 20.41
C SER A 702 44.34 20.99 20.87
N PHE A 703 43.89 21.55 21.99
CA PHE A 703 44.51 22.73 22.61
C PHE A 703 45.90 22.40 23.17
N ARG A 704 46.07 21.24 23.83
CA ARG A 704 47.39 20.74 24.28
C ARG A 704 48.34 20.49 23.12
N GLN A 705 47.89 19.88 22.02
CA GLN A 705 48.71 19.70 20.82
C GLN A 705 49.13 21.05 20.21
N ARG A 706 48.23 22.04 20.17
CA ARG A 706 48.58 23.40 19.70
C ARG A 706 49.56 24.13 20.64
N CYS A 707 49.50 23.89 21.94
CA CYS A 707 50.47 24.43 22.89
C CYS A 707 51.83 23.72 22.80
N HIS A 708 51.86 22.40 22.54
CA HIS A 708 53.10 21.63 22.41
C HIS A 708 53.88 21.93 21.11
N ILE A 709 53.19 22.38 20.05
CA ILE A 709 53.82 22.77 18.78
C ILE A 709 54.50 24.16 18.87
N ARG A 710 54.21 24.97 19.90
CA ARG A 710 54.82 26.31 20.08
C ARG A 710 56.10 26.33 20.93
N THR A 711 56.53 25.20 21.51
CA THR A 711 57.74 25.15 22.33
C THR A 711 58.54 23.88 22.09
N ALA A 712 59.35 23.84 21.03
CA ALA A 712 60.63 23.14 21.01
C ALA A 712 61.49 23.58 19.80
N PRO A 713 62.82 23.76 19.94
CA PRO A 713 63.69 24.36 18.91
C PRO A 713 64.22 23.35 17.89
N HIS A 714 64.52 23.84 16.69
CA HIS A 714 65.25 23.13 15.63
C HIS A 714 66.67 22.73 16.05
N SER A 715 67.11 21.53 15.62
CA SER A 715 68.48 21.23 15.15
C SER A 715 68.61 19.82 14.56
N PRO A 716 69.62 19.54 13.71
CA PRO A 716 69.43 18.78 12.47
C PRO A 716 70.22 17.47 12.38
N GLY A 717 69.84 16.63 11.41
CA GLY A 717 70.84 15.94 10.59
C GLY A 717 70.75 14.42 10.44
N SER A 718 71.21 14.01 9.25
CA SER A 718 71.71 12.68 8.86
C SER A 718 70.66 11.70 8.33
N ARG A 719 70.49 11.62 6.99
CA ARG A 719 71.24 10.75 6.04
C ARG A 719 70.75 9.30 6.15
N ARG A 720 70.11 8.75 5.11
CA ARG A 720 70.69 8.10 3.90
C ARG A 720 70.07 6.69 3.90
N ASP A 721 69.73 6.02 2.82
CA ASP A 721 69.97 6.15 1.39
C ASP A 721 68.90 5.25 0.73
N ALA A 722 68.28 5.68 -0.36
CA ALA A 722 68.52 5.18 -1.73
C ALA A 722 67.76 3.86 -2.02
N GLU A 723 67.13 3.63 -3.17
CA GLU A 723 67.53 4.09 -4.50
C GLU A 723 66.41 3.85 -5.54
N ARG A 724 66.25 4.83 -6.45
CA ARG A 724 66.04 4.79 -7.92
C ARG A 724 64.98 3.87 -8.54
N ALA A 725 64.32 4.21 -9.64
CA ALA A 725 64.31 5.32 -10.62
C ALA A 725 63.02 5.14 -11.45
N GLY A 726 62.47 6.08 -12.21
CA GLY A 726 62.87 7.42 -12.63
C GLY A 726 61.89 7.90 -13.73
N GLU A 727 61.91 9.23 -13.94
CA GLU A 727 61.54 9.97 -15.18
C GLU A 727 60.06 9.97 -15.61
N ASP A 728 59.44 11.08 -16.01
CA ASP A 728 59.87 12.48 -16.15
C ASP A 728 58.62 13.38 -16.31
N VAL A 729 58.68 14.60 -15.72
CA VAL A 729 58.37 15.94 -16.30
C VAL A 729 57.09 16.09 -17.16
N SER A 730 56.15 17.03 -17.00
CA SER A 730 56.07 18.41 -16.45
C SER A 730 54.55 18.77 -16.35
N HIS A 731 54.01 19.47 -15.34
CA HIS A 731 54.07 20.93 -15.07
C HIS A 731 53.55 21.78 -16.27
N GLU A 732 52.63 22.75 -16.19
CA GLU A 732 52.08 23.63 -15.13
C GLU A 732 50.73 24.22 -15.60
N ARG A 733 49.69 24.36 -14.74
CA ARG A 733 49.44 25.38 -13.68
C ARG A 733 49.06 26.76 -14.22
N GLU A 734 47.82 27.19 -13.96
CA GLU A 734 47.33 27.95 -12.78
C GLU A 734 47.40 29.47 -13.00
N ALA A 735 46.23 30.10 -12.88
CA ALA A 735 46.08 31.51 -12.57
C ALA A 735 45.96 31.65 -11.04
N LEU A 736 46.70 32.60 -10.45
CA LEU A 736 46.46 33.08 -9.09
C LEU A 736 46.67 34.60 -9.00
N LYS A 737 45.62 35.24 -8.47
CA LYS A 737 45.59 36.40 -7.57
C LYS A 737 46.30 37.72 -7.97
N GLY A 738 45.47 38.73 -8.22
CA GLY A 738 45.16 39.82 -7.27
C GLY A 738 46.29 40.75 -6.82
N ASN A 739 46.13 42.05 -7.11
CA ASN A 739 46.32 43.15 -6.14
C ASN A 739 45.91 44.51 -6.77
N ALA A 740 45.12 45.29 -6.03
CA ALA A 740 45.07 46.76 -6.06
C ALA A 740 46.03 47.28 -4.95
N PRO A 741 46.37 48.59 -4.79
CA PRO A 741 45.69 49.79 -5.28
C PRO A 741 46.61 50.94 -5.80
N GLY A 742 46.02 51.99 -6.38
CA GLY A 742 46.73 53.23 -6.70
C GLY A 742 45.82 54.34 -7.22
N ALA A 743 45.78 55.46 -6.52
CA ALA A 743 44.97 56.65 -6.78
C ALA A 743 45.55 57.55 -7.90
N GLY A 744 44.70 58.33 -8.58
CA GLY A 744 45.14 59.41 -9.48
C GLY A 744 43.99 60.15 -10.18
N LYS A 745 43.88 61.45 -9.91
CA LYS A 745 42.85 62.43 -10.26
C LYS A 745 42.75 62.82 -11.76
N GLN A 746 41.58 63.41 -12.09
CA GLN A 746 41.28 64.58 -12.96
C GLN A 746 40.19 64.22 -13.99
N ASN A 747 39.26 65.05 -14.46
CA ASN A 747 38.59 66.33 -14.09
C ASN A 747 37.76 66.71 -15.35
N GLY A 748 36.60 67.37 -15.21
CA GLY A 748 35.83 67.96 -16.32
C GLY A 748 34.32 67.71 -16.19
N HIS A 749 33.53 68.51 -15.46
CA HIS A 749 32.85 69.77 -15.87
C HIS A 749 32.05 69.65 -17.20
N ALA A 750 30.85 70.18 -17.38
CA ALA A 750 29.81 70.84 -16.56
C ALA A 750 28.61 71.15 -17.49
N HIS A 751 27.48 71.61 -16.90
CA HIS A 751 26.26 72.21 -17.49
C HIS A 751 25.20 71.25 -18.10
N GLY A 752 23.89 71.38 -17.84
CA GLY A 752 23.12 72.34 -17.05
C GLY A 752 21.69 72.52 -17.60
N VAL A 753 20.71 72.69 -16.69
CA VAL A 753 19.45 73.46 -16.81
C VAL A 753 18.16 72.78 -17.32
N ALA A 754 17.34 72.39 -16.32
CA ALA A 754 15.93 72.74 -16.02
C ALA A 754 14.81 72.81 -17.08
N LYS A 755 13.66 72.17 -16.78
CA LYS A 755 12.32 72.81 -16.57
C LYS A 755 11.23 71.81 -16.12
N SER A 756 10.55 72.15 -15.03
CA SER A 756 9.17 71.75 -14.61
C SER A 756 8.12 72.67 -15.30
N PRO A 757 6.76 72.56 -15.15
CA PRO A 757 6.00 71.93 -14.03
C PRO A 757 4.62 71.26 -14.33
N ASN A 758 4.10 70.60 -13.28
CA ASN A 758 2.70 70.42 -12.83
C ASN A 758 1.60 69.86 -13.77
N SER A 759 0.94 68.77 -13.33
CA SER A 759 -0.48 68.83 -12.93
C SER A 759 -0.89 67.65 -12.03
N LEU A 760 -1.58 67.96 -10.93
CA LEU A 760 -2.29 67.03 -10.06
C LEU A 760 -3.55 66.46 -10.73
N SER A 761 -3.87 65.21 -10.41
CA SER A 761 -5.27 64.79 -10.21
C SER A 761 -5.35 63.54 -9.34
N ASN A 762 -5.90 63.71 -8.14
CA ASN A 762 -6.36 62.66 -7.24
C ASN A 762 -7.57 61.93 -7.88
N GLY A 763 -7.53 60.60 -7.88
CA GLY A 763 -8.67 59.73 -8.14
C GLY A 763 -8.61 58.56 -7.16
N ALA A 764 -9.44 58.61 -6.13
CA ALA A 764 -9.59 57.60 -5.10
C ALA A 764 -10.09 56.26 -5.68
N LEU A 765 -9.49 55.15 -5.27
CA LEU A 765 -10.11 53.82 -5.34
C LEU A 765 -9.71 53.00 -4.11
N ASN A 766 -10.75 52.44 -3.50
CA ASN A 766 -10.80 51.75 -2.22
C ASN A 766 -9.77 50.62 -2.07
N GLY A 767 -9.05 50.65 -0.95
CA GLY A 767 -8.42 49.45 -0.40
C GLY A 767 -9.50 48.52 0.15
N SER A 768 -9.69 47.38 -0.51
CA SER A 768 -10.36 46.22 0.08
C SER A 768 -9.33 45.11 0.20
N ASN A 769 -9.14 44.65 1.43
CA ASN A 769 -8.36 43.47 1.79
C ASN A 769 -8.84 42.28 0.95
N GLY A 770 -7.97 41.78 0.07
CA GLY A 770 -8.20 40.56 -0.69
C GLY A 770 -8.03 39.35 0.22
N HIS A 771 -9.16 38.78 0.61
CA HIS A 771 -9.28 37.50 1.28
C HIS A 771 -8.57 36.39 0.50
N LEU A 772 -7.82 35.57 1.25
CA LEU A 772 -7.36 34.23 0.87
C LEU A 772 -8.56 33.38 0.40
N PRO A 773 -8.48 32.66 -0.73
CA PRO A 773 -9.38 31.55 -0.98
C PRO A 773 -8.94 30.35 -0.13
N ASN A 774 -9.76 30.00 0.85
CA ASN A 774 -9.69 28.73 1.57
C ASN A 774 -9.91 27.59 0.57
N THR A 775 -8.84 26.84 0.27
CA THR A 775 -8.96 25.46 -0.21
C THR A 775 -9.39 24.57 0.95
N PRO A 776 -10.50 23.82 0.85
CA PRO A 776 -10.93 22.91 1.90
C PRO A 776 -9.97 21.72 2.02
N ILE A 777 -9.78 21.31 3.28
CA ILE A 777 -8.89 20.26 3.80
C ILE A 777 -9.31 18.87 3.33
#